data_AF-A0A8C2W213-F1
#
_entry.id   AF-A0A8C2W213-F1
#
_cell.length_a   1.000
_cell.length_b   1.000
_cell.length_c   1.000
_cell.angle_alpha   90.00
_cell.angle_beta   90.00
_cell.angle_gamma   90.00
#
_symmetry.space_group_name_H-M   'P 1'
#
loop_
_entity.id
_entity.type
_entity.pdbx_description
1 polymer ?
#
loop_
_entity_poly.entity_id
_entity_poly.type
_entity_poly.pdbx_seq_one_letter_code
_entity_poly.pdbx_strand_id
1 'polypeptide(L)'
;ARALDPHPSPLITSETQDGYFSHRPKEKLRTDSNNENSVPKDFENVDNSNFAPRTQKQKHQPESAKKPPSGQKQRLQRKIEPQDKGQGHSVLGKGPSEVLPPGERPAANSSHGKDAPRQPHSRKSGGSAPETKSEQPPKCDISGKEAISALSRSKSKHCRQEIGETYCRHKLGLLMPEKVTRFCPLEGKANKNVQWDEDSVEYLPAHPVRIAFVLVVHGRASRQLQRMFKAIYHKDHFYYIHVDKRSNYLHRQVLQFAKQYSNVRVTPWRMATIWGGASLLSTYLQSMRDLLEMTDWPWDFFINLSAADYPIRTNDQLVAFLSRYRDMNFLKSHGRDNARFIRKQGLDRLFLECDAHMWRLGDRRIPEGIAVDGGSDWFLLNRKFVEYVTFSTDDLVTKMKQFYSYTLLPAESFFHTVLENSPHCDTMVDNNLRITNWNRKLGCKCQYKHIVDWCGCSPNDFKPQDFHRFQQTARPTFFARKFEAVVNQEIIGQLDYYLYGNYPTGTPGLRSYWENLYDEPDGVHSLSDVALTLYHSFARLGLRRAESSLHTEGENSCRYYPMGHPASVHLYFLADRFQGFLIKHHATNLAVSKLETLETWVMPKKVFKIASPPSDFGRLQFSEVGTDWDAKERLFRNFGGLLGPMDEPVGMQKWGKGPNVTVTVIWVDPVNVIAATYDILIESTAEFTHYKPPLNLPLRPGVWTVKILHHWVPVAETKFLIAPLTFSNRQPIKPEEALRLHNGPPRSAYMEQSFQSLNPVLSLPIIPAQVEQARRNAASTGTALESWLDSLVGRMWTTMDICATGPTSCPVMQACSQTAWSSFSPDPKSELGAVKPDGRLR
;
A
#
# COMPACT_ATOMS: atom_id res chain seq x y z
N ALA A 1 0.97 56.60 -47.06
CA ALA A 1 0.96 58.05 -47.34
C ALA A 1 0.25 58.78 -46.19
N ARG A 2 0.50 60.09 -46.02
CA ARG A 2 -0.17 61.00 -45.05
C ARG A 2 -1.69 61.10 -45.29
N ALA A 3 -2.58 61.58 -44.39
CA ALA A 3 -2.57 61.79 -42.93
C ALA A 3 -3.96 62.33 -42.44
N LEU A 4 -4.18 62.31 -41.12
CA LEU A 4 -4.87 63.30 -40.23
C LEU A 4 -6.37 63.22 -39.84
N ASP A 5 -6.57 63.60 -38.56
CA ASP A 5 -7.75 63.82 -37.66
C ASP A 5 -8.62 65.07 -38.02
N PRO A 6 -9.76 65.47 -37.34
CA PRO A 6 -10.04 65.41 -35.87
C PRO A 6 -11.51 65.36 -35.29
N HIS A 7 -11.57 65.41 -33.94
CA HIS A 7 -12.65 65.66 -32.93
C HIS A 7 -13.63 66.87 -33.18
N PRO A 8 -14.74 67.16 -32.40
CA PRO A 8 -14.92 67.01 -30.91
C PRO A 8 -16.36 66.77 -30.31
N SER A 9 -16.48 66.97 -28.98
CA SER A 9 -17.59 66.70 -28.01
C SER A 9 -18.85 67.62 -28.06
N PRO A 10 -19.87 67.42 -27.18
CA PRO A 10 -20.01 68.29 -25.98
C PRO A 10 -20.61 67.66 -24.68
N LEU A 11 -20.70 68.47 -23.61
CA LEU A 11 -21.22 68.15 -22.25
C LEU A 11 -22.74 68.39 -22.08
N ILE A 12 -23.34 67.90 -20.98
CA ILE A 12 -24.11 68.68 -19.95
C ILE A 12 -24.55 67.78 -18.78
N THR A 13 -24.65 68.35 -17.56
CA THR A 13 -25.04 67.72 -16.29
C THR A 13 -26.41 68.20 -15.77
N SER A 14 -27.15 67.34 -15.05
CA SER A 14 -28.18 67.74 -14.07
C SER A 14 -28.46 66.62 -13.06
N GLU A 15 -28.82 66.98 -11.82
CA GLU A 15 -28.91 66.11 -10.64
C GLU A 15 -30.36 65.72 -10.29
N THR A 16 -30.57 64.56 -9.65
CA THR A 16 -31.11 64.39 -8.26
C THR A 16 -31.76 63.03 -7.99
N GLN A 17 -31.62 62.55 -6.74
CA GLN A 17 -32.48 61.64 -5.94
C GLN A 17 -33.37 60.60 -6.67
N ASP A 18 -33.30 59.30 -6.40
CA ASP A 18 -33.37 58.65 -5.08
C ASP A 18 -32.77 57.23 -5.06
N GLY A 19 -32.35 56.76 -3.89
CA GLY A 19 -31.72 55.44 -3.72
C GLY A 19 -32.62 54.39 -3.06
N TYR A 20 -32.73 53.20 -3.67
CA TYR A 20 -33.11 51.97 -2.95
C TYR A 20 -32.35 50.72 -3.43
N PHE A 21 -31.41 50.29 -2.59
CA PHE A 21 -30.84 48.93 -2.43
C PHE A 21 -30.78 47.97 -3.64
N SER A 22 -29.63 47.98 -4.32
CA SER A 22 -29.16 46.84 -5.13
C SER A 22 -28.80 45.64 -4.23
N HIS A 23 -29.66 44.61 -4.18
CA HIS A 23 -29.31 43.28 -3.67
C HIS A 23 -28.31 42.58 -4.62
N ARG A 24 -27.01 42.87 -4.46
CA ARG A 24 -25.96 41.97 -4.95
C ARG A 24 -26.07 40.66 -4.17
N PRO A 25 -26.15 39.48 -4.83
CA PRO A 25 -25.95 38.22 -4.14
C PRO A 25 -24.56 38.24 -3.50
N LYS A 26 -24.48 38.00 -2.19
CA LYS A 26 -23.18 37.78 -1.54
C LYS A 26 -22.57 36.53 -2.16
N GLU A 27 -21.53 36.70 -2.98
CA GLU A 27 -20.62 35.62 -3.30
C GLU A 27 -20.11 35.05 -1.97
N LYS A 28 -20.57 33.86 -1.63
CA LYS A 28 -19.98 33.09 -0.56
C LYS A 28 -18.58 32.72 -1.03
N LEU A 29 -17.58 33.43 -0.50
CA LEU A 29 -16.21 32.92 -0.43
C LEU A 29 -16.30 31.46 0.01
N ARG A 30 -16.04 30.55 -0.93
CA ARG A 30 -15.86 29.14 -0.61
C ARG A 30 -14.57 29.05 0.18
N THR A 31 -14.71 28.97 1.50
CA THR A 31 -13.62 28.52 2.37
C THR A 31 -13.17 27.17 1.87
N ASP A 32 -11.95 27.10 1.36
CA ASP A 32 -11.41 25.88 0.75
C ASP A 32 -11.41 24.77 1.80
N SER A 33 -12.30 23.78 1.65
CA SER A 33 -12.43 22.70 2.64
C SER A 33 -11.35 21.63 2.46
N ASN A 34 -10.13 22.03 2.06
CA ASN A 34 -8.91 21.22 2.00
C ASN A 34 -8.40 20.92 3.41
N ASN A 35 -9.22 20.16 4.15
CA ASN A 35 -8.98 19.82 5.54
C ASN A 35 -8.16 18.54 5.64
N GLU A 36 -6.91 18.68 6.07
CA GLU A 36 -6.03 17.56 6.34
C GLU A 36 -6.41 16.82 7.64
N ASN A 37 -5.99 15.56 7.73
CA ASN A 37 -5.88 14.71 8.92
C ASN A 37 -7.06 14.72 9.91
N SER A 38 -8.02 13.82 9.68
CA SER A 38 -8.85 13.23 10.74
C SER A 38 -9.56 11.96 10.25
N VAL A 39 -9.46 10.87 11.00
CA VAL A 39 -10.30 9.67 10.84
C VAL A 39 -11.79 10.07 10.81
N PRO A 40 -12.70 9.40 10.08
CA PRO A 40 -14.14 9.68 10.08
C PRO A 40 -14.81 9.61 11.47
N LYS A 41 -16.12 9.89 11.55
CA LYS A 41 -16.85 10.04 12.83
C LYS A 41 -17.56 8.75 13.29
N ASP A 42 -17.57 7.70 12.46
CA ASP A 42 -18.62 6.67 12.49
C ASP A 42 -18.11 5.29 12.96
N PHE A 43 -17.07 5.24 13.80
CA PHE A 43 -16.42 3.99 14.23
C PHE A 43 -16.30 3.80 15.76
N GLU A 44 -16.92 4.66 16.58
CA GLU A 44 -16.92 4.49 18.05
C GLU A 44 -17.78 3.30 18.52
N ASN A 45 -18.64 2.74 17.65
CA ASN A 45 -19.52 1.59 17.94
C ASN A 45 -19.25 0.35 17.06
N VAL A 46 -17.98 0.02 16.78
CA VAL A 46 -17.61 -1.34 16.35
C VAL A 46 -17.09 -2.10 17.55
N ASP A 47 -17.99 -2.86 18.16
CA ASP A 47 -17.70 -3.81 19.23
C ASP A 47 -16.72 -4.87 18.71
N ASN A 48 -15.44 -4.76 19.11
CA ASN A 48 -14.36 -5.64 18.62
C ASN A 48 -14.37 -7.02 19.30
N SER A 49 -15.46 -7.38 19.98
CA SER A 49 -15.68 -8.67 20.62
C SER A 49 -16.98 -9.33 20.17
N ASN A 50 -16.95 -10.05 19.04
CA ASN A 50 -17.80 -11.23 18.80
C ASN A 50 -17.35 -12.01 17.55
N PHE A 51 -16.53 -13.06 17.75
CA PHE A 51 -16.15 -14.04 16.72
C PHE A 51 -16.90 -15.36 16.93
N ALA A 52 -18.05 -15.53 16.26
CA ALA A 52 -18.66 -16.83 15.95
C ALA A 52 -19.71 -16.65 14.85
N PRO A 53 -19.85 -17.56 13.86
CA PRO A 53 -20.82 -17.41 12.78
C PRO A 53 -22.25 -17.66 13.29
N ARG A 54 -23.04 -16.60 13.46
CA ARG A 54 -24.49 -16.72 13.71
C ARG A 54 -25.25 -16.82 12.41
N THR A 55 -25.71 -18.03 12.09
CA THR A 55 -26.72 -18.29 11.07
C THR A 55 -28.07 -17.64 11.45
N GLN A 56 -28.46 -16.56 10.77
CA GLN A 56 -29.82 -16.02 10.89
C GLN A 56 -30.73 -16.67 9.85
N LYS A 57 -31.56 -17.62 10.30
CA LYS A 57 -32.77 -18.03 9.55
C LYS A 57 -33.82 -16.93 9.69
N GLN A 58 -34.07 -16.18 8.61
CA GLN A 58 -35.28 -15.35 8.55
C GLN A 58 -36.51 -16.26 8.35
N LYS A 59 -37.38 -16.32 9.34
CA LYS A 59 -38.74 -16.86 9.19
C LYS A 59 -39.65 -15.72 8.71
N HIS A 60 -40.29 -15.87 7.55
CA HIS A 60 -41.49 -15.10 7.24
C HIS A 60 -42.66 -15.61 8.11
N GLN A 61 -43.52 -14.67 8.55
CA GLN A 61 -44.90 -14.92 8.94
C GLN A 61 -45.80 -13.92 8.20
N PRO A 62 -46.95 -14.35 7.64
CA PRO A 62 -47.94 -13.46 7.07
C PRO A 62 -48.95 -13.00 8.14
N GLU A 63 -49.55 -11.83 7.93
CA GLU A 63 -50.67 -11.34 8.74
C GLU A 63 -52.00 -12.02 8.36
N SER A 64 -52.85 -12.32 9.35
CA SER A 64 -54.21 -11.72 9.47
C SER A 64 -55.10 -12.40 10.54
N ALA A 65 -56.15 -11.66 10.96
CA ALA A 65 -57.38 -12.09 11.66
C ALA A 65 -57.48 -12.09 13.22
N LYS A 66 -58.07 -10.98 13.71
CA LYS A 66 -59.18 -10.86 14.70
C LYS A 66 -59.06 -11.35 16.19
N LYS A 67 -59.07 -10.33 17.07
CA LYS A 67 -59.52 -10.18 18.49
C LYS A 67 -60.84 -10.89 18.91
N PRO A 68 -61.31 -10.88 20.22
CA PRO A 68 -60.73 -10.39 21.50
C PRO A 68 -60.90 -11.42 22.71
N PRO A 69 -61.27 -11.07 23.98
CA PRO A 69 -60.33 -10.81 25.10
C PRO A 69 -60.62 -11.55 26.44
N SER A 70 -59.72 -11.47 27.44
CA SER A 70 -60.00 -11.21 28.89
C SER A 70 -58.87 -11.68 29.84
N GLY A 71 -58.87 -11.21 31.10
CA GLY A 71 -58.29 -11.95 32.24
C GLY A 71 -57.06 -11.34 32.95
N GLN A 72 -57.27 -10.62 34.06
CA GLN A 72 -56.25 -10.36 35.08
C GLN A 72 -56.13 -11.56 36.05
N LYS A 73 -54.94 -11.87 36.61
CA LYS A 73 -54.61 -11.74 38.06
C LYS A 73 -53.30 -12.41 38.51
N GLN A 74 -52.87 -12.04 39.71
CA GLN A 74 -51.63 -12.40 40.43
C GLN A 74 -51.79 -13.63 41.36
N ARG A 75 -50.68 -13.97 42.05
CA ARG A 75 -50.50 -14.80 43.28
C ARG A 75 -50.21 -16.29 43.08
N LEU A 76 -49.50 -17.03 43.95
CA LEU A 76 -48.40 -16.82 44.93
C LEU A 76 -48.34 -18.12 45.79
N GLN A 77 -47.13 -18.64 46.09
CA GLN A 77 -46.83 -19.65 47.17
C GLN A 77 -47.46 -21.06 47.04
N ARG A 78 -46.77 -22.16 47.39
CA ARG A 78 -46.25 -22.50 48.74
C ARG A 78 -45.09 -23.53 48.72
N LYS A 79 -44.31 -23.53 49.83
CA LYS A 79 -43.41 -24.61 50.28
C LYS A 79 -44.19 -25.84 50.79
N ILE A 80 -43.53 -27.00 50.88
CA ILE A 80 -43.68 -28.01 51.95
C ILE A 80 -42.36 -28.83 52.06
N GLU A 81 -42.06 -29.31 53.26
CA GLU A 81 -40.90 -30.09 53.79
C GLU A 81 -41.51 -31.27 54.62
N PRO A 82 -40.78 -32.19 55.31
CA PRO A 82 -39.41 -32.74 55.21
C PRO A 82 -39.39 -34.31 55.41
N GLN A 83 -38.32 -34.87 56.06
CA GLN A 83 -38.08 -36.25 56.58
C GLN A 83 -37.41 -37.30 55.63
N ASP A 84 -36.48 -38.18 56.05
CA ASP A 84 -35.82 -38.45 57.36
C ASP A 84 -34.41 -39.13 57.25
N LYS A 85 -33.61 -39.06 58.34
CA LYS A 85 -32.46 -39.90 58.87
C LYS A 85 -31.39 -40.60 57.99
N GLY A 86 -30.15 -40.70 58.53
CA GLY A 86 -29.16 -41.70 58.04
C GLY A 86 -27.74 -41.94 58.64
N GLN A 87 -27.24 -41.22 59.67
CA GLN A 87 -26.02 -41.52 60.51
C GLN A 87 -24.60 -41.78 59.89
N GLY A 88 -23.53 -41.27 60.55
CA GLY A 88 -22.17 -41.87 60.46
C GLY A 88 -20.89 -40.98 60.58
N HIS A 89 -20.68 -40.29 61.72
CA HIS A 89 -19.41 -40.00 62.47
C HIS A 89 -17.99 -40.38 61.91
N SER A 90 -16.85 -39.72 62.24
CA SER A 90 -16.49 -38.63 63.18
C SER A 90 -15.01 -38.11 63.00
N VAL A 91 -14.68 -36.81 63.25
CA VAL A 91 -13.81 -36.21 64.35
C VAL A 91 -12.32 -36.70 64.38
N LEU A 92 -11.20 -35.94 64.43
CA LEU A 92 -10.72 -34.52 64.59
C LEU A 92 -9.32 -34.40 63.87
N GLY A 93 -8.50 -33.33 63.82
CA GLY A 93 -8.58 -31.92 64.26
C GLY A 93 -7.29 -31.34 64.94
N LYS A 94 -7.04 -30.01 64.82
CA LYS A 94 -6.01 -29.11 65.45
C LYS A 94 -4.72 -28.75 64.66
N GLY A 95 -4.40 -27.43 64.66
CA GLY A 95 -3.04 -26.84 64.45
C GLY A 95 -2.42 -26.47 65.82
N PRO A 96 -1.71 -25.33 66.03
CA PRO A 96 -1.27 -24.26 65.10
C PRO A 96 0.21 -23.76 65.33
N SER A 97 0.63 -22.69 64.62
CA SER A 97 1.66 -21.68 65.04
C SER A 97 3.14 -22.13 65.23
N GLU A 98 4.21 -21.30 65.14
CA GLU A 98 4.38 -19.83 65.00
C GLU A 98 5.83 -19.44 64.53
N VAL A 99 6.02 -18.15 64.14
CA VAL A 99 7.26 -17.32 64.25
C VAL A 99 8.56 -17.65 63.43
N LEU A 100 8.76 -16.89 62.33
CA LEU A 100 9.85 -15.92 61.99
C LEU A 100 11.20 -15.92 62.79
N PRO A 101 12.28 -15.25 62.28
CA PRO A 101 13.03 -15.39 61.02
C PRO A 101 14.57 -15.36 61.36
N PRO A 102 15.47 -14.55 60.75
CA PRO A 102 15.88 -14.37 59.34
C PRO A 102 17.36 -14.79 59.09
N GLY A 103 17.91 -14.49 57.90
CA GLY A 103 19.33 -14.06 57.81
C GLY A 103 20.23 -14.73 56.76
N GLU A 104 20.60 -13.95 55.73
CA GLU A 104 21.93 -13.79 55.11
C GLU A 104 22.82 -15.04 54.83
N ARG A 105 23.23 -15.34 53.58
CA ARG A 105 24.27 -14.68 52.73
C ARG A 105 25.69 -14.67 53.37
N PRO A 106 26.81 -14.66 52.60
CA PRO A 106 26.97 -14.71 51.14
C PRO A 106 28.11 -15.67 50.65
N ALA A 107 28.51 -15.50 49.37
CA ALA A 107 29.86 -15.72 48.81
C ALA A 107 30.32 -17.20 48.64
N ALA A 108 30.56 -17.67 47.41
CA ALA A 108 31.71 -17.36 46.52
C ALA A 108 33.03 -17.98 47.06
N ASN A 109 33.92 -18.54 46.24
CA ASN A 109 34.17 -18.34 44.81
C ASN A 109 34.94 -19.54 44.22
N SER A 110 35.05 -19.64 42.88
CA SER A 110 36.18 -20.22 42.08
C SER A 110 36.88 -21.55 42.54
N SER A 111 37.20 -22.54 41.71
CA SER A 111 37.69 -22.46 40.32
C SER A 111 37.81 -23.83 39.63
N HIS A 112 37.42 -23.87 38.37
CA HIS A 112 38.15 -24.41 37.20
C HIS A 112 39.46 -25.23 37.36
N GLY A 113 39.50 -26.37 36.66
CA GLY A 113 40.69 -27.12 36.21
C GLY A 113 40.33 -28.57 35.82
N LYS A 114 40.03 -28.88 34.54
CA LYS A 114 40.89 -29.60 33.57
C LYS A 114 41.38 -31.00 34.05
N ASP A 115 41.41 -32.10 33.30
CA ASP A 115 40.98 -32.50 31.95
C ASP A 115 41.28 -34.02 31.83
N ALA A 116 40.26 -34.87 31.62
CA ALA A 116 40.28 -36.13 30.83
C ALA A 116 41.27 -37.29 31.24
N PRO A 117 41.29 -38.48 30.58
CA PRO A 117 40.41 -39.01 29.51
C PRO A 117 39.95 -40.50 29.63
N ARG A 118 39.20 -40.95 28.60
CA ARG A 118 39.01 -42.35 28.07
C ARG A 118 37.84 -43.25 28.56
N GLN A 119 37.20 -43.78 27.51
CA GLN A 119 36.05 -44.71 27.33
C GLN A 119 36.40 -46.19 27.70
N PRO A 120 35.48 -47.22 27.71
CA PRO A 120 34.36 -47.36 26.74
C PRO A 120 33.04 -48.11 27.08
N HIS A 121 32.08 -47.94 26.16
CA HIS A 121 30.98 -48.82 25.71
C HIS A 121 29.91 -49.37 26.70
N SER A 122 28.67 -48.90 26.48
CA SER A 122 27.49 -49.78 26.33
C SER A 122 26.51 -49.18 25.28
N ARG A 123 25.55 -49.98 24.76
CA ARG A 123 24.75 -49.68 23.54
C ARG A 123 23.25 -49.63 23.84
N LYS A 124 22.54 -48.70 23.14
CA LYS A 124 21.08 -48.64 22.89
C LYS A 124 20.20 -48.43 24.14
N SER A 125 19.33 -47.40 24.19
CA SER A 125 18.09 -47.33 23.41
C SER A 125 17.41 -45.94 23.46
N GLY A 126 16.47 -45.67 22.55
CA GLY A 126 15.35 -44.75 22.76
C GLY A 126 15.64 -43.26 22.99
N GLY A 127 16.11 -42.54 21.97
CA GLY A 127 16.09 -41.07 22.00
C GLY A 127 14.68 -40.53 21.71
N SER A 128 13.90 -40.23 22.76
CA SER A 128 12.76 -39.32 22.65
C SER A 128 13.26 -37.90 22.33
N ALA A 129 12.50 -37.16 21.52
CA ALA A 129 12.83 -35.78 21.21
C ALA A 129 12.81 -34.92 22.50
N PRO A 130 13.75 -33.98 22.69
CA PRO A 130 13.74 -33.11 23.85
C PRO A 130 12.51 -32.20 23.81
N GLU A 131 11.68 -32.32 24.85
CA GLU A 131 10.43 -31.59 24.97
C GLU A 131 10.63 -30.07 24.92
N THR A 132 9.65 -29.43 24.30
CA THR A 132 9.29 -28.01 24.38
C THR A 132 9.97 -27.21 25.50
N LYS A 133 10.94 -26.36 25.12
CA LYS A 133 11.47 -25.30 26.01
C LYS A 133 10.39 -24.28 26.35
N SER A 134 9.79 -24.48 27.53
CA SER A 134 9.10 -23.53 28.42
C SER A 134 8.76 -22.16 27.81
N GLU A 135 7.47 -21.86 27.73
CA GLU A 135 7.03 -20.46 27.77
C GLU A 135 7.36 -19.92 29.16
N GLN A 136 8.23 -18.91 29.24
CA GLN A 136 8.42 -18.19 30.49
C GLN A 136 7.12 -17.43 30.79
N PRO A 137 6.55 -17.57 31.99
CA PRO A 137 5.37 -16.80 32.35
C PRO A 137 5.68 -15.30 32.30
N PRO A 138 4.71 -14.45 31.94
CA PRO A 138 4.92 -13.00 31.92
C PRO A 138 5.32 -12.48 33.31
N LYS A 139 6.12 -11.41 33.34
CA LYS A 139 6.65 -10.79 34.58
C LYS A 139 5.55 -10.18 35.48
N CYS A 140 4.29 -10.20 35.05
CA CYS A 140 3.11 -9.77 35.78
C CYS A 140 1.83 -10.38 35.16
N ASP A 141 0.71 -10.33 35.88
CA ASP A 141 -0.59 -10.75 35.33
C ASP A 141 -1.08 -9.83 34.20
N ILE A 142 -1.29 -10.42 33.02
CA ILE A 142 -1.79 -9.72 31.83
C ILE A 142 -3.31 -9.87 31.76
N SER A 143 -4.04 -8.81 32.11
CA SER A 143 -5.51 -8.75 32.19
C SER A 143 -6.16 -7.83 31.15
N GLY A 144 -5.39 -6.97 30.47
CA GLY A 144 -5.89 -6.06 29.44
C GLY A 144 -6.33 -6.81 28.17
N LYS A 145 -7.57 -6.56 27.71
CA LYS A 145 -8.16 -7.23 26.53
C LYS A 145 -7.33 -7.02 25.27
N GLU A 146 -6.83 -5.81 25.08
CA GLU A 146 -5.89 -5.40 24.02
C GLU A 146 -4.63 -6.28 24.00
N ALA A 147 -3.91 -6.32 25.13
CA ALA A 147 -2.68 -7.11 25.24
C ALA A 147 -2.93 -8.62 25.04
N ILE A 148 -4.02 -9.18 25.58
CA ILE A 148 -4.41 -10.58 25.35
C ILE A 148 -4.71 -10.83 23.86
N SER A 149 -5.37 -9.89 23.18
CA SER A 149 -5.64 -9.96 21.73
C SER A 149 -4.36 -9.84 20.90
N ALA A 150 -3.39 -9.03 21.31
CA ALA A 150 -2.09 -8.93 20.65
C ALA A 150 -1.29 -10.24 20.81
N LEU A 151 -1.21 -10.77 22.04
CA LEU A 151 -0.51 -12.03 22.33
C LEU A 151 -1.04 -13.20 21.49
N SER A 152 -2.36 -13.35 21.38
CA SER A 152 -2.98 -14.47 20.63
C SER A 152 -2.82 -14.37 19.10
N ARG A 153 -2.61 -13.17 18.55
CA ARG A 153 -2.41 -12.93 17.12
C ARG A 153 -0.94 -12.86 16.70
N SER A 154 -0.04 -12.51 17.63
CA SER A 154 1.40 -12.37 17.37
C SER A 154 2.06 -13.71 17.03
N LYS A 155 2.97 -13.69 16.04
CA LYS A 155 3.48 -14.93 15.43
C LYS A 155 4.72 -15.44 16.16
N SER A 156 5.73 -14.59 16.35
CA SER A 156 7.01 -15.00 16.95
C SER A 156 6.96 -15.03 18.49
N LYS A 157 7.76 -15.93 19.10
CA LYS A 157 7.91 -16.02 20.57
C LYS A 157 8.54 -14.75 21.14
N HIS A 158 9.49 -14.14 20.41
CA HIS A 158 10.08 -12.85 20.76
C HIS A 158 9.00 -11.76 20.85
N CYS A 159 8.09 -11.70 19.87
CA CYS A 159 7.03 -10.69 19.89
C CYS A 159 6.06 -10.86 21.07
N ARG A 160 5.70 -12.11 21.42
CA ARG A 160 4.91 -12.38 22.64
C ARG A 160 5.62 -11.89 23.91
N GLN A 161 6.94 -12.07 23.99
CA GLN A 161 7.73 -11.56 25.11
C GLN A 161 7.72 -10.02 25.15
N GLU A 162 8.05 -9.34 24.06
CA GLU A 162 8.08 -7.86 23.99
C GLU A 162 6.71 -7.23 24.33
N ILE A 163 5.61 -7.84 23.86
CA ILE A 163 4.24 -7.43 24.22
C ILE A 163 4.03 -7.54 25.74
N GLY A 164 4.37 -8.68 26.34
CA GLY A 164 4.21 -8.91 27.78
C GLY A 164 5.08 -7.99 28.63
N GLU A 165 6.35 -7.80 28.26
CA GLU A 165 7.28 -6.92 28.97
C GLU A 165 6.86 -5.45 28.88
N THR A 166 6.46 -4.98 27.70
CA THR A 166 5.94 -3.62 27.49
C THR A 166 4.68 -3.37 28.32
N TYR A 167 3.71 -4.30 28.29
CA TYR A 167 2.49 -4.21 29.09
C TYR A 167 2.81 -4.17 30.60
N CYS A 168 3.67 -5.06 31.10
CA CYS A 168 4.00 -5.10 32.52
C CYS A 168 4.75 -3.86 33.00
N ARG A 169 5.68 -3.31 32.20
CA ARG A 169 6.36 -2.05 32.54
C ARG A 169 5.38 -0.87 32.59
N HIS A 170 4.41 -0.83 31.68
CA HIS A 170 3.36 0.20 31.69
C HIS A 170 2.41 0.06 32.89
N LYS A 171 1.97 -1.17 33.21
CA LYS A 171 1.13 -1.48 34.38
C LYS A 171 1.77 -1.05 35.72
N LEU A 172 3.11 -1.04 35.79
CA LEU A 172 3.86 -0.59 36.96
C LEU A 172 4.18 0.93 36.96
N GLY A 173 3.78 1.68 35.93
CA GLY A 173 4.10 3.11 35.80
C GLY A 173 5.57 3.40 35.41
N LEU A 174 6.32 2.41 34.90
CA LEU A 174 7.76 2.47 34.64
C LEU A 174 8.11 2.58 33.14
N LEU A 175 7.14 2.99 32.30
CA LEU A 175 7.31 3.06 30.84
C LEU A 175 7.04 4.46 30.25
N MET A 176 5.93 5.09 30.63
CA MET A 176 5.48 6.36 30.04
C MET A 176 5.73 7.52 31.03
N PRO A 177 6.19 8.69 30.56
CA PRO A 177 6.33 9.88 31.39
C PRO A 177 4.94 10.46 31.74
N GLU A 178 4.75 10.88 32.99
CA GLU A 178 3.47 11.47 33.43
C GLU A 178 3.45 13.00 33.41
N LYS A 179 4.61 13.64 33.60
CA LYS A 179 4.79 15.10 33.57
C LYS A 179 6.05 15.45 32.79
N VAL A 180 5.99 16.53 32.00
CA VAL A 180 7.08 16.98 31.11
C VAL A 180 7.23 18.48 31.25
N THR A 181 8.46 18.96 31.28
CA THR A 181 8.79 20.40 31.37
C THR A 181 8.58 21.10 30.03
N ARG A 182 7.83 22.21 30.02
CA ARG A 182 7.75 23.14 28.89
C ARG A 182 8.81 24.22 29.05
N PHE A 183 9.64 24.41 28.02
CA PHE A 183 10.71 25.42 27.96
C PHE A 183 10.35 26.63 27.08
N CYS A 184 9.30 26.52 26.27
CA CYS A 184 8.79 27.64 25.48
C CYS A 184 8.28 28.77 26.39
N PRO A 185 8.78 30.01 26.27
CA PRO A 185 8.37 31.14 27.11
C PRO A 185 7.01 31.75 26.72
N LEU A 186 6.42 31.32 25.60
CA LEU A 186 5.12 31.80 25.13
C LEU A 186 3.99 31.05 25.86
N GLU A 187 2.91 31.76 26.20
CA GLU A 187 1.71 31.15 26.83
C GLU A 187 0.95 30.19 25.89
N GLY A 188 1.16 30.32 24.57
CA GLY A 188 0.48 29.52 23.56
C GLY A 188 1.40 29.10 22.41
N LYS A 189 0.81 29.02 21.20
CA LYS A 189 1.56 28.73 19.97
C LYS A 189 2.08 30.01 19.34
N ALA A 190 3.32 29.97 18.85
CA ALA A 190 3.74 30.90 17.83
C ALA A 190 3.08 30.51 16.49
N ASN A 191 2.69 31.50 15.71
CA ASN A 191 2.39 31.32 14.30
C ASN A 191 3.00 32.49 13.52
N LYS A 192 4.26 32.32 13.10
CA LYS A 192 4.94 33.32 12.28
C LYS A 192 4.32 33.32 10.88
N ASN A 193 3.62 34.39 10.53
CA ASN A 193 3.15 34.58 9.18
C ASN A 193 4.33 34.86 8.24
N VAL A 194 4.43 34.05 7.19
CA VAL A 194 5.30 34.30 6.04
C VAL A 194 4.64 35.37 5.17
N GLN A 195 5.39 36.40 4.80
CA GLN A 195 4.96 37.34 3.75
C GLN A 195 5.08 36.60 2.41
N TRP A 196 3.97 36.51 1.69
CA TRP A 196 3.92 35.80 0.41
C TRP A 196 3.43 36.73 -0.68
N ASP A 197 4.35 37.02 -1.58
CA ASP A 197 4.15 37.66 -2.88
C ASP A 197 4.93 36.81 -3.90
N GLU A 198 4.49 36.70 -5.15
CA GLU A 198 5.24 35.88 -6.12
C GLU A 198 6.61 36.48 -6.44
N ASP A 199 6.73 37.81 -6.44
CA ASP A 199 8.01 38.51 -6.58
C ASP A 199 9.02 38.17 -5.45
N SER A 200 8.54 37.63 -4.30
CA SER A 200 9.39 37.29 -3.16
C SER A 200 10.30 36.06 -3.38
N VAL A 201 10.11 35.30 -4.47
CA VAL A 201 10.94 34.12 -4.82
C VAL A 201 11.79 34.30 -6.08
N GLU A 202 11.72 35.45 -6.75
CA GLU A 202 12.47 35.73 -7.99
C GLU A 202 13.84 36.41 -7.74
N TYR A 203 14.22 36.60 -6.48
CA TYR A 203 15.50 37.22 -6.11
C TYR A 203 16.64 36.19 -5.97
N LEU A 204 17.86 36.58 -6.35
CA LEU A 204 19.06 35.76 -6.17
C LEU A 204 19.67 35.98 -4.77
N PRO A 205 19.71 34.97 -3.88
CA PRO A 205 20.29 35.12 -2.55
C PRO A 205 21.82 35.11 -2.59
N ALA A 206 22.46 36.13 -2.00
CA ALA A 206 23.93 36.17 -1.84
C ALA A 206 24.50 35.02 -0.98
N HIS A 207 23.66 34.45 -0.10
CA HIS A 207 23.98 33.28 0.72
C HIS A 207 22.87 32.23 0.54
N PRO A 208 22.92 31.43 -0.55
CA PRO A 208 21.95 30.37 -0.82
C PRO A 208 22.06 29.27 0.23
N VAL A 209 20.91 28.75 0.69
CA VAL A 209 20.89 27.58 1.59
C VAL A 209 21.22 26.29 0.85
N ARG A 210 21.87 25.36 1.54
CA ARG A 210 22.16 24.01 1.08
C ARG A 210 21.21 23.03 1.77
N ILE A 211 20.54 22.19 0.99
CA ILE A 211 19.44 21.37 1.48
C ILE A 211 19.88 19.90 1.62
N ALA A 212 19.60 19.28 2.77
CA ALA A 212 19.67 17.84 2.96
C ALA A 212 18.28 17.21 2.75
N PHE A 213 18.10 16.57 1.60
CA PHE A 213 16.91 15.78 1.29
C PHE A 213 17.05 14.37 1.85
N VAL A 214 16.14 13.98 2.75
CA VAL A 214 16.00 12.59 3.19
C VAL A 214 14.86 11.92 2.42
N LEU A 215 15.23 11.00 1.54
CA LEU A 215 14.29 10.25 0.71
C LEU A 215 13.97 8.92 1.39
N VAL A 216 12.75 8.75 1.89
CA VAL A 216 12.29 7.50 2.52
C VAL A 216 11.42 6.73 1.53
N VAL A 217 11.98 5.66 0.94
CA VAL A 217 11.41 5.03 -0.26
C VAL A 217 11.20 3.52 -0.11
N HIS A 218 10.17 3.00 -0.76
CA HIS A 218 9.81 1.58 -0.79
C HIS A 218 9.08 1.22 -2.09
N GLY A 219 8.85 -0.07 -2.33
CA GLY A 219 8.11 -0.56 -3.49
C GLY A 219 8.98 -0.81 -4.71
N ARG A 220 8.42 -0.64 -5.92
CA ARG A 220 9.04 -1.02 -7.20
C ARG A 220 9.27 0.13 -8.19
N ALA A 221 8.74 1.33 -7.92
CA ALA A 221 8.71 2.49 -8.82
C ALA A 221 10.07 3.22 -8.99
N SER A 222 11.14 2.48 -9.31
CA SER A 222 12.51 2.99 -9.44
C SER A 222 12.65 4.11 -10.47
N ARG A 223 12.05 3.95 -11.66
CA ARG A 223 12.11 4.96 -12.73
C ARG A 223 11.40 6.27 -12.36
N GLN A 224 10.29 6.19 -11.60
CA GLN A 224 9.61 7.39 -11.08
C GLN A 224 10.45 8.08 -9.99
N LEU A 225 11.08 7.32 -9.10
CA LEU A 225 12.03 7.86 -8.12
C LEU A 225 13.21 8.58 -8.82
N GLN A 226 13.79 7.96 -9.85
CA GLN A 226 14.87 8.59 -10.63
C GLN A 226 14.41 9.85 -11.35
N ARG A 227 13.19 9.86 -11.92
CA ARG A 227 12.59 11.06 -12.54
C ARG A 227 12.38 12.20 -11.54
N MET A 228 11.86 11.89 -10.35
CA MET A 228 11.69 12.88 -9.27
C MET A 228 13.05 13.39 -8.78
N PHE A 229 14.01 12.49 -8.55
CA PHE A 229 15.38 12.82 -8.18
C PHE A 229 16.04 13.77 -9.19
N LYS A 230 15.89 13.49 -10.50
CA LYS A 230 16.39 14.35 -11.58
C LYS A 230 15.84 15.78 -11.51
N ALA A 231 14.56 15.94 -11.15
CA ALA A 231 13.91 17.23 -10.98
C ALA A 231 14.37 18.01 -9.73
N ILE A 232 14.66 17.32 -8.61
CA ILE A 232 15.14 17.96 -7.37
C ILE A 232 16.67 18.07 -7.26
N TYR A 233 17.44 17.46 -8.18
CA TYR A 233 18.90 17.42 -8.07
C TYR A 233 19.56 18.79 -8.29
N HIS A 234 20.42 19.20 -7.37
CA HIS A 234 21.42 20.23 -7.59
C HIS A 234 22.74 19.82 -6.91
N LYS A 235 23.88 20.15 -7.53
CA LYS A 235 25.22 19.78 -7.04
C LYS A 235 25.54 20.23 -5.61
N ASP A 236 24.96 21.34 -5.16
CA ASP A 236 25.27 21.93 -3.85
C ASP A 236 24.39 21.39 -2.71
N HIS A 237 23.29 20.71 -3.04
CA HIS A 237 22.42 20.01 -2.09
C HIS A 237 22.93 18.60 -1.81
N PHE A 238 22.30 17.92 -0.85
CA PHE A 238 22.67 16.58 -0.40
C PHE A 238 21.46 15.66 -0.37
N TYR A 239 21.67 14.38 -0.68
CA TYR A 239 20.58 13.40 -0.80
C TYR A 239 20.94 12.16 0.02
N TYR A 240 20.23 11.93 1.13
CA TYR A 240 20.41 10.75 1.97
C TYR A 240 19.19 9.83 1.85
N ILE A 241 19.40 8.66 1.27
CA ILE A 241 18.30 7.80 0.81
C ILE A 241 18.16 6.59 1.72
N HIS A 242 17.02 6.48 2.40
CA HIS A 242 16.61 5.28 3.12
C HIS A 242 15.72 4.44 2.21
N VAL A 243 16.06 3.15 2.08
CA VAL A 243 15.24 2.19 1.35
C VAL A 243 14.74 1.11 2.30
N ASP A 244 13.42 0.96 2.41
CA ASP A 244 12.77 -0.02 3.29
C ASP A 244 13.42 -1.41 3.16
N LYS A 245 13.66 -2.08 4.30
CA LYS A 245 14.36 -3.37 4.37
C LYS A 245 13.77 -4.47 3.47
N ARG A 246 12.48 -4.39 3.14
CA ARG A 246 11.75 -5.33 2.27
C ARG A 246 11.91 -5.02 0.77
N SER A 247 12.33 -3.81 0.41
CA SER A 247 12.40 -3.32 -0.99
C SER A 247 13.79 -3.50 -1.61
N ASN A 248 14.28 -4.75 -1.69
CA ASN A 248 15.67 -5.03 -2.11
C ASN A 248 16.00 -4.65 -3.56
N TYR A 249 15.09 -4.88 -4.52
CA TYR A 249 15.22 -4.35 -5.89
C TYR A 249 15.46 -2.84 -5.91
N LEU A 250 14.59 -2.06 -5.25
CA LEU A 250 14.71 -0.61 -5.21
C LEU A 250 16.04 -0.17 -4.57
N HIS A 251 16.51 -0.90 -3.55
CA HIS A 251 17.81 -0.66 -2.94
C HIS A 251 18.98 -0.93 -3.90
N ARG A 252 18.92 -1.98 -4.74
CA ARG A 252 19.91 -2.21 -5.80
C ARG A 252 19.94 -1.04 -6.80
N GLN A 253 18.78 -0.56 -7.25
CA GLN A 253 18.70 0.59 -8.16
C GLN A 253 19.22 1.88 -7.53
N VAL A 254 18.88 2.16 -6.27
CA VAL A 254 19.36 3.33 -5.53
C VAL A 254 20.89 3.28 -5.35
N LEU A 255 21.46 2.13 -5.00
CA LEU A 255 22.91 1.96 -4.90
C LEU A 255 23.63 2.19 -6.24
N GLN A 256 23.00 1.87 -7.38
CA GLN A 256 23.61 2.07 -8.70
C GLN A 256 23.76 3.55 -9.05
N PHE A 257 22.75 4.39 -8.81
CA PHE A 257 22.84 5.82 -9.12
C PHE A 257 23.50 6.65 -8.02
N ALA A 258 23.39 6.25 -6.73
CA ALA A 258 24.10 6.93 -5.65
C ALA A 258 25.63 6.93 -5.86
N LYS A 259 26.19 5.86 -6.45
CA LYS A 259 27.61 5.78 -6.82
C LYS A 259 28.07 6.80 -7.87
N GLN A 260 27.16 7.46 -8.58
CA GLN A 260 27.49 8.39 -9.66
C GLN A 260 27.69 9.83 -9.16
N TYR A 261 27.28 10.15 -7.93
CA TYR A 261 27.25 11.51 -7.39
C TYR A 261 27.79 11.57 -5.97
N SER A 262 28.81 12.39 -5.71
CA SER A 262 29.46 12.52 -4.40
C SER A 262 28.54 13.09 -3.30
N ASN A 263 27.50 13.83 -3.70
CA ASN A 263 26.48 14.41 -2.82
C ASN A 263 25.25 13.49 -2.58
N VAL A 264 25.35 12.21 -2.94
CA VAL A 264 24.29 11.20 -2.71
C VAL A 264 24.83 10.06 -1.85
N ARG A 265 24.13 9.74 -0.77
CA ARG A 265 24.46 8.65 0.16
C ARG A 265 23.21 7.80 0.43
N VAL A 266 23.41 6.54 0.80
CA VAL A 266 22.34 5.59 1.14
C VAL A 266 22.52 5.18 2.60
N THR A 267 21.44 5.08 3.37
CA THR A 267 21.53 4.67 4.78
C THR A 267 22.11 3.24 4.87
N PRO A 268 23.19 2.99 5.64
CA PRO A 268 23.74 1.65 5.77
C PRO A 268 22.81 0.74 6.58
N TRP A 269 22.08 1.32 7.53
CA TRP A 269 20.97 0.72 8.24
C TRP A 269 19.68 0.85 7.42
N ARG A 270 18.78 -0.15 7.51
CA ARG A 270 17.49 -0.18 6.80
C ARG A 270 16.42 -0.77 7.71
N MET A 271 15.38 0.01 7.97
CA MET A 271 14.22 -0.41 8.78
C MET A 271 13.08 -0.90 7.88
N ALA A 272 12.17 -1.71 8.42
CA ALA A 272 10.93 -2.10 7.75
C ALA A 272 9.82 -1.11 8.14
N THR A 273 9.88 0.10 7.58
CA THR A 273 8.97 1.22 7.87
C THR A 273 7.55 0.92 7.39
N ILE A 274 6.76 0.25 8.24
CA ILE A 274 5.35 -0.03 8.01
C ILE A 274 4.50 1.25 8.11
N TRP A 275 3.31 1.23 7.48
CA TRP A 275 2.36 2.34 7.61
C TRP A 275 2.01 2.54 9.09
N GLY A 276 2.14 3.77 9.60
CA GLY A 276 1.88 4.10 11.00
C GLY A 276 2.94 3.62 12.00
N GLY A 277 4.00 2.95 11.56
CA GLY A 277 5.03 2.38 12.43
C GLY A 277 5.79 3.40 13.28
N ALA A 278 6.16 2.98 14.49
CA ALA A 278 7.11 3.70 15.34
C ALA A 278 8.48 3.91 14.64
N SER A 279 8.91 2.93 13.84
CA SER A 279 10.19 2.91 13.13
C SER A 279 10.37 4.03 12.10
N LEU A 280 9.31 4.72 11.68
CA LEU A 280 9.42 5.91 10.82
C LEU A 280 10.06 7.09 11.57
N LEU A 281 9.69 7.33 12.84
CA LEU A 281 10.35 8.36 13.64
C LEU A 281 11.80 7.96 13.96
N SER A 282 12.04 6.69 14.29
CA SER A 282 13.41 6.18 14.51
C SER A 282 14.29 6.35 13.26
N THR A 283 13.72 6.15 12.07
CA THR A 283 14.37 6.43 10.78
C THR A 283 14.74 7.91 10.65
N TYR A 284 13.80 8.83 10.91
CA TYR A 284 14.12 10.26 10.84
C TYR A 284 15.18 10.67 11.87
N LEU A 285 15.03 10.30 13.14
CA LEU A 285 15.97 10.65 14.20
C LEU A 285 17.38 10.10 13.97
N GLN A 286 17.53 8.87 13.45
CA GLN A 286 18.84 8.34 13.08
C GLN A 286 19.41 9.06 11.86
N SER A 287 18.61 9.33 10.83
CA SER A 287 19.07 10.07 9.64
C SER A 287 19.51 11.50 9.96
N MET A 288 18.86 12.15 10.92
CA MET A 288 19.23 13.46 11.45
C MET A 288 20.58 13.43 12.15
N ARG A 289 20.82 12.42 13.01
CA ARG A 289 22.14 12.21 13.64
C ARG A 289 23.24 11.99 12.61
N ASP A 290 23.04 11.02 11.72
CA ASP A 290 23.99 10.70 10.65
C ASP A 290 24.37 11.96 9.85
N LEU A 291 23.38 12.78 9.47
CA LEU A 291 23.57 14.02 8.71
C LEU A 291 24.28 15.13 9.50
N LEU A 292 24.15 15.19 10.82
CA LEU A 292 24.87 16.15 11.65
C LEU A 292 26.34 15.76 11.84
N GLU A 293 26.62 14.45 11.87
CA GLU A 293 27.97 13.88 12.00
C GLU A 293 28.76 13.91 10.66
N MET A 294 28.07 14.03 9.51
CA MET A 294 28.69 14.26 8.19
C MET A 294 29.20 15.71 8.04
N THR A 295 30.37 16.00 8.61
CA THR A 295 31.00 17.33 8.58
C THR A 295 31.33 17.85 7.17
N ASP A 296 31.47 16.97 6.19
CA ASP A 296 31.68 17.33 4.79
C ASP A 296 30.41 17.84 4.09
N TRP A 297 29.24 17.70 4.73
CA TRP A 297 27.93 18.14 4.24
C TRP A 297 27.38 19.30 5.09
N PRO A 298 27.81 20.56 4.86
CA PRO A 298 27.26 21.73 5.53
C PRO A 298 25.88 22.10 4.95
N TRP A 299 24.83 21.46 5.46
CA TRP A 299 23.42 21.72 5.12
C TRP A 299 22.73 22.60 6.16
N ASP A 300 21.76 23.41 5.69
CA ASP A 300 20.97 24.36 6.50
C ASP A 300 19.56 23.85 6.80
N PHE A 301 18.97 23.07 5.89
CA PHE A 301 17.62 22.51 6.02
C PHE A 301 17.57 20.99 5.81
N PHE A 302 16.76 20.33 6.62
CA PHE A 302 16.29 18.96 6.44
C PHE A 302 14.92 18.97 5.74
N ILE A 303 14.77 18.21 4.65
CA ILE A 303 13.48 18.01 3.96
C ILE A 303 13.23 16.52 3.74
N ASN A 304 12.08 16.00 4.20
CA ASN A 304 11.67 14.63 3.90
C ASN A 304 10.78 14.53 2.65
N LEU A 305 11.02 13.52 1.82
CA LEU A 305 10.21 13.18 0.63
C LEU A 305 10.03 11.66 0.50
N SER A 306 8.90 11.23 -0.06
CA SER A 306 8.70 9.84 -0.52
C SER A 306 8.92 9.71 -2.02
N ALA A 307 8.96 8.48 -2.53
CA ALA A 307 9.00 8.22 -3.98
C ALA A 307 7.71 8.66 -4.73
N ALA A 308 6.67 9.09 -4.00
CA ALA A 308 5.39 9.56 -4.53
C ALA A 308 5.16 11.08 -4.30
N ASP A 309 6.18 11.81 -3.86
CA ASP A 309 6.20 13.28 -3.85
C ASP A 309 6.73 13.81 -5.21
N TYR A 310 6.43 15.06 -5.56
CA TYR A 310 7.05 15.76 -6.69
C TYR A 310 7.15 17.27 -6.40
N PRO A 311 8.19 17.98 -6.89
CA PRO A 311 8.24 19.45 -6.81
C PRO A 311 7.13 20.09 -7.65
N ILE A 312 6.61 21.24 -7.21
CA ILE A 312 5.61 22.07 -7.92
C ILE A 312 6.07 23.52 -8.15
N ARG A 313 7.30 23.84 -7.76
CA ARG A 313 8.05 25.08 -8.02
C ARG A 313 9.50 24.69 -8.33
N THR A 314 10.30 25.60 -8.89
CA THR A 314 11.69 25.27 -9.26
C THR A 314 12.61 25.17 -8.03
N ASN A 315 13.79 24.57 -8.21
CA ASN A 315 14.85 24.57 -7.20
C ASN A 315 15.19 25.99 -6.74
N ASP A 316 15.26 26.94 -7.67
CA ASP A 316 15.81 28.25 -7.41
C ASP A 316 14.84 29.09 -6.57
N GLN A 317 13.53 28.99 -6.86
CA GLN A 317 12.46 29.55 -6.03
C GLN A 317 12.44 28.93 -4.62
N LEU A 318 12.71 27.62 -4.49
CA LEU A 318 12.82 26.95 -3.18
C LEU A 318 14.02 27.47 -2.38
N VAL A 319 15.19 27.62 -3.03
CA VAL A 319 16.42 28.14 -2.40
C VAL A 319 16.26 29.60 -2.01
N ALA A 320 15.69 30.45 -2.87
CA ALA A 320 15.39 31.85 -2.55
C ALA A 320 14.49 31.95 -1.31
N PHE A 321 13.35 31.24 -1.32
CA PHE A 321 12.40 31.23 -0.20
C PHE A 321 13.04 30.77 1.12
N LEU A 322 13.75 29.64 1.11
CA LEU A 322 14.38 29.11 2.32
C LEU A 322 15.57 29.96 2.79
N SER A 323 16.30 30.61 1.88
CA SER A 323 17.34 31.58 2.22
C SER A 323 16.79 32.79 2.98
N ARG A 324 15.58 33.26 2.64
CA ARG A 324 14.88 34.37 3.31
C ARG A 324 14.42 34.02 4.72
N TYR A 325 14.03 32.76 4.95
CA TYR A 325 13.40 32.25 6.16
C TYR A 325 14.23 31.17 6.88
N ARG A 326 15.56 31.24 6.79
CA ARG A 326 16.52 30.21 7.25
C ARG A 326 16.38 29.76 8.72
N ASP A 327 15.92 30.66 9.60
CA ASP A 327 15.75 30.38 11.03
C ASP A 327 14.36 29.83 11.39
N MET A 328 13.46 29.65 10.42
CA MET A 328 12.10 29.15 10.63
C MET A 328 12.01 27.63 10.49
N ASN A 329 10.96 27.03 11.06
CA ASN A 329 10.61 25.62 10.94
C ASN A 329 9.20 25.47 10.37
N PHE A 330 9.04 24.66 9.32
CA PHE A 330 7.83 24.54 8.51
C PHE A 330 7.13 23.22 8.78
N LEU A 331 6.15 23.27 9.70
CA LEU A 331 5.29 22.15 10.09
C LEU A 331 3.83 22.53 9.79
N LYS A 332 2.96 21.53 9.58
CA LYS A 332 1.52 21.79 9.43
C LYS A 332 0.76 21.11 10.55
N SER A 333 0.07 21.91 11.36
CA SER A 333 -0.83 21.45 12.41
C SER A 333 -2.22 21.12 11.84
N HIS A 334 -2.98 20.29 12.57
CA HIS A 334 -4.29 19.82 12.17
C HIS A 334 -5.41 20.89 12.21
N GLY A 335 -5.15 22.06 12.81
CA GLY A 335 -5.99 23.27 12.77
C GLY A 335 -7.43 23.11 13.28
N ARG A 336 -7.68 22.22 14.26
CA ARG A 336 -9.02 21.82 14.72
C ARG A 336 -9.06 21.63 16.25
N ASP A 337 -10.15 21.07 16.77
CA ASP A 337 -10.26 20.59 18.15
C ASP A 337 -9.18 19.54 18.49
N ASN A 338 -8.25 19.90 19.37
CA ASN A 338 -7.07 19.09 19.73
C ASN A 338 -7.45 17.81 20.50
N ALA A 339 -8.44 17.86 21.39
CA ALA A 339 -8.89 16.68 22.13
C ALA A 339 -9.40 15.57 21.20
N ARG A 340 -10.03 15.95 20.08
CA ARG A 340 -10.44 15.04 19.01
C ARG A 340 -9.28 14.59 18.13
N PHE A 341 -8.25 15.40 17.92
CA PHE A 341 -7.03 14.97 17.24
C PHE A 341 -6.34 13.85 18.02
N ILE A 342 -6.07 14.08 19.31
CA ILE A 342 -5.47 13.09 20.24
C ILE A 342 -6.18 11.73 20.16
N ARG A 343 -7.52 11.71 20.31
CA ARG A 343 -8.31 10.46 20.24
C ARG A 343 -8.31 9.80 18.86
N LYS A 344 -8.24 10.57 17.77
CA LYS A 344 -8.27 10.02 16.38
C LYS A 344 -6.93 9.46 15.93
N GLN A 345 -5.83 10.04 16.42
CA GLN A 345 -4.48 9.51 16.23
C GLN A 345 -4.18 8.33 17.17
N GLY A 346 -4.98 8.12 18.21
CA GLY A 346 -4.71 7.13 19.24
C GLY A 346 -3.50 7.51 20.12
N LEU A 347 -3.22 8.81 20.30
CA LEU A 347 -2.12 9.27 21.15
C LEU A 347 -2.34 8.90 22.62
N ASP A 348 -3.61 8.73 23.03
CA ASP A 348 -4.07 8.21 24.32
C ASP A 348 -3.95 6.66 24.45
N ARG A 349 -3.42 5.97 23.44
CA ARG A 349 -3.20 4.51 23.43
C ARG A 349 -1.72 4.18 23.36
N LEU A 350 -1.35 3.07 24.02
CA LEU A 350 -0.01 2.50 23.96
C LEU A 350 0.08 1.52 22.78
N PHE A 351 1.08 1.71 21.91
CA PHE A 351 1.37 0.81 20.79
C PHE A 351 2.78 0.22 20.88
N LEU A 352 2.99 -0.93 20.26
CA LEU A 352 4.30 -1.56 20.09
C LEU A 352 4.49 -2.01 18.63
N GLU A 353 5.59 -1.62 18.00
CA GLU A 353 5.98 -2.15 16.69
C GLU A 353 6.75 -3.46 16.85
N CYS A 354 6.23 -4.56 16.33
CA CYS A 354 6.87 -5.86 16.39
C CYS A 354 6.30 -6.84 15.35
N ASP A 355 7.11 -7.79 14.85
CA ASP A 355 6.76 -8.70 13.72
C ASP A 355 6.25 -7.93 12.47
N ALA A 356 6.71 -6.69 12.26
CA ALA A 356 6.22 -5.74 11.24
C ALA A 356 4.71 -5.45 11.33
N HIS A 357 4.19 -5.34 12.55
CA HIS A 357 2.82 -4.95 12.87
C HIS A 357 2.80 -3.94 14.05
N MET A 358 1.84 -3.01 14.09
CA MET A 358 1.61 -2.13 15.25
C MET A 358 0.51 -2.68 16.15
N TRP A 359 0.93 -3.29 17.26
CA TRP A 359 0.05 -3.89 18.27
C TRP A 359 -0.49 -2.82 19.21
N ARG A 360 -1.81 -2.75 19.42
CA ARG A 360 -2.41 -1.90 20.47
C ARG A 360 -2.40 -2.67 21.79
N LEU A 361 -1.82 -2.09 22.84
CA LEU A 361 -1.60 -2.79 24.11
C LEU A 361 -2.50 -2.30 25.26
N GLY A 362 -3.10 -1.12 25.13
CA GLY A 362 -4.01 -0.53 26.12
C GLY A 362 -3.95 0.99 26.11
N ASP A 363 -4.40 1.59 27.20
CA ASP A 363 -4.57 3.04 27.35
C ASP A 363 -3.39 3.67 28.10
N ARG A 364 -3.09 4.94 27.81
CA ARG A 364 -2.08 5.74 28.53
C ARG A 364 -2.54 7.18 28.71
N ARG A 365 -1.98 7.85 29.72
CA ARG A 365 -2.21 9.27 29.94
C ARG A 365 -1.40 10.12 28.96
N ILE A 366 -1.94 11.27 28.58
CA ILE A 366 -1.17 12.35 27.94
C ILE A 366 -0.36 13.04 29.04
N PRO A 367 0.95 13.29 28.86
CA PRO A 367 1.77 13.89 29.93
C PRO A 367 1.34 15.32 30.25
N GLU A 368 1.29 15.66 31.53
CA GLU A 368 0.99 17.03 32.00
C GLU A 368 2.18 17.98 31.78
N GLY A 369 1.90 19.28 31.72
CA GLY A 369 2.91 20.34 31.65
C GLY A 369 3.30 20.79 30.24
N ILE A 370 2.87 20.08 29.19
CA ILE A 370 3.14 20.40 27.78
C ILE A 370 1.86 20.52 26.95
N ALA A 371 1.94 21.30 25.87
CA ALA A 371 0.93 21.30 24.81
C ALA A 371 1.24 20.19 23.79
N VAL A 372 0.33 19.23 23.60
CA VAL A 372 0.46 18.23 22.52
C VAL A 372 -0.21 18.78 21.26
N ASP A 373 0.47 18.68 20.12
CA ASP A 373 -0.05 19.03 18.80
C ASP A 373 0.45 18.05 17.73
N GLY A 374 -0.19 18.05 16.58
CA GLY A 374 0.32 17.41 15.38
C GLY A 374 -0.47 17.77 14.12
N GLY A 375 -0.13 17.11 13.02
CA GLY A 375 -0.79 17.26 11.73
C GLY A 375 -0.07 16.42 10.69
N SER A 376 0.66 17.04 9.76
CA SER A 376 1.39 16.34 8.69
C SER A 376 2.77 15.86 9.14
N ASP A 377 3.14 14.63 8.76
CA ASP A 377 4.49 14.06 8.87
C ASP A 377 5.46 14.55 7.79
N TRP A 378 5.04 15.46 6.90
CA TRP A 378 5.87 16.08 5.87
C TRP A 378 6.19 17.51 6.28
N PHE A 379 7.48 17.85 6.34
CA PHE A 379 7.96 19.09 6.93
C PHE A 379 9.29 19.57 6.32
N LEU A 380 9.72 20.77 6.73
CA LEU A 380 11.07 21.27 6.52
C LEU A 380 11.58 21.84 7.84
N LEU A 381 12.73 21.36 8.33
CA LEU A 381 13.29 21.76 9.62
C LEU A 381 14.68 22.36 9.41
N ASN A 382 15.00 23.46 10.09
CA ASN A 382 16.34 24.04 10.02
C ASN A 382 17.34 23.26 10.89
N ARG A 383 18.63 23.37 10.56
CA ARG A 383 19.72 22.64 11.24
C ARG A 383 19.72 22.85 12.75
N LYS A 384 19.51 24.08 13.24
CA LYS A 384 19.53 24.41 14.68
C LYS A 384 18.49 23.61 15.46
N PHE A 385 17.27 23.47 14.94
CA PHE A 385 16.24 22.66 15.59
C PHE A 385 16.54 21.15 15.49
N VAL A 386 17.12 20.68 14.39
CA VAL A 386 17.54 19.28 14.24
C VAL A 386 18.70 18.93 15.20
N GLU A 387 19.63 19.86 15.43
CA GLU A 387 20.70 19.74 16.44
C GLU A 387 20.11 19.62 17.86
N TYR A 388 19.17 20.50 18.22
CA TYR A 388 18.43 20.43 19.48
C TYR A 388 17.71 19.08 19.66
N VAL A 389 16.92 18.65 18.68
CA VAL A 389 16.19 17.36 18.72
C VAL A 389 17.15 16.18 18.82
N THR A 390 18.31 16.23 18.17
CA THR A 390 19.28 15.13 18.16
C THR A 390 20.02 15.01 19.49
N PHE A 391 20.60 16.13 19.97
CA PHE A 391 21.61 16.13 21.02
C PHE A 391 21.14 16.69 22.38
N SER A 392 19.99 17.37 22.46
CA SER A 392 19.48 17.79 23.78
C SER A 392 19.16 16.59 24.66
N THR A 393 19.59 16.69 25.92
CA THR A 393 19.32 15.77 27.02
C THR A 393 18.31 16.35 28.02
N ASP A 394 17.64 17.45 27.68
CA ASP A 394 16.62 18.06 28.53
C ASP A 394 15.40 17.15 28.76
N ASP A 395 14.57 17.56 29.71
CA ASP A 395 13.39 16.82 30.14
C ASP A 395 12.36 16.58 29.02
N LEU A 396 12.21 17.54 28.11
CA LEU A 396 11.26 17.50 27.00
C LEU A 396 11.71 16.48 25.95
N VAL A 397 12.90 16.65 25.40
CA VAL A 397 13.42 15.81 24.32
C VAL A 397 13.60 14.36 24.79
N THR A 398 14.09 14.16 26.02
CA THR A 398 14.28 12.82 26.61
C THR A 398 12.94 12.09 26.80
N LYS A 399 11.96 12.74 27.43
CA LYS A 399 10.64 12.12 27.67
C LYS A 399 9.83 11.95 26.40
N MET A 400 9.92 12.86 25.43
CA MET A 400 9.24 12.72 24.14
C MET A 400 9.81 11.58 23.31
N LYS A 401 11.14 11.37 23.27
CA LYS A 401 11.72 10.19 22.60
C LYS A 401 11.17 8.88 23.20
N GLN A 402 11.06 8.79 24.52
CA GLN A 402 10.46 7.62 25.20
C GLN A 402 8.96 7.45 24.90
N PHE A 403 8.16 8.51 25.01
CA PHE A 403 6.71 8.47 24.73
C PHE A 403 6.42 8.06 23.28
N TYR A 404 7.15 8.64 22.32
CA TYR A 404 6.94 8.42 20.90
C TYR A 404 7.51 7.10 20.36
N SER A 405 8.37 6.41 21.11
CA SER A 405 8.80 5.04 20.81
C SER A 405 7.66 4.01 20.86
N TYR A 406 6.58 4.33 21.58
CA TYR A 406 5.39 3.47 21.77
C TYR A 406 4.10 4.10 21.21
N THR A 407 4.22 4.84 20.10
CA THR A 407 3.15 5.66 19.52
C THR A 407 2.86 5.29 18.07
N LEU A 408 1.57 5.24 17.69
CA LEU A 408 1.12 5.13 16.30
C LEU A 408 1.32 6.48 15.57
N LEU A 409 1.77 6.44 14.30
CA LEU A 409 1.99 7.63 13.47
C LEU A 409 2.87 8.70 14.16
N PRO A 410 4.00 8.34 14.80
CA PRO A 410 4.71 9.25 15.72
C PRO A 410 5.23 10.52 15.05
N ALA A 411 5.61 10.44 13.76
CA ALA A 411 6.10 11.58 12.99
C ALA A 411 5.03 12.64 12.70
N GLU A 412 3.73 12.31 12.81
CA GLU A 412 2.64 13.28 12.64
C GLU A 412 2.46 14.21 13.85
N SER A 413 3.13 13.98 14.99
CA SER A 413 2.99 14.86 16.17
C SER A 413 4.25 15.03 17.04
N PHE A 414 5.29 14.19 16.91
CA PHE A 414 6.55 14.34 17.67
C PHE A 414 7.20 15.71 17.44
N PHE A 415 7.42 16.10 16.19
CA PHE A 415 8.14 17.33 15.85
C PHE A 415 7.37 18.58 16.25
N HIS A 416 6.04 18.60 16.08
CA HIS A 416 5.16 19.67 16.56
C HIS A 416 5.20 19.79 18.08
N THR A 417 4.99 18.68 18.80
CA THR A 417 4.99 18.64 20.27
C THR A 417 6.35 19.07 20.85
N VAL A 418 7.47 18.65 20.26
CA VAL A 418 8.79 19.10 20.69
C VAL A 418 8.99 20.59 20.35
N LEU A 419 8.71 21.03 19.12
CA LEU A 419 8.94 22.42 18.72
C LEU A 419 8.14 23.41 19.59
N GLU A 420 6.82 23.19 19.72
CA GLU A 420 5.92 24.09 20.46
C GLU A 420 6.23 24.22 21.96
N ASN A 421 6.96 23.26 22.55
CA ASN A 421 7.35 23.29 23.96
C ASN A 421 8.85 23.55 24.19
N SER A 422 9.65 23.60 23.13
CA SER A 422 11.10 23.87 23.19
C SER A 422 11.43 25.37 23.27
N PRO A 423 12.69 25.74 23.54
CA PRO A 423 13.16 27.12 23.36
C PRO A 423 13.01 27.67 21.92
N HIS A 424 12.83 26.79 20.93
CA HIS A 424 12.69 27.16 19.52
C HIS A 424 11.23 27.46 19.11
N CYS A 425 10.27 27.48 20.03
CA CYS A 425 8.84 27.57 19.70
C CYS A 425 8.45 28.80 18.84
N ASP A 426 9.13 29.94 18.99
CA ASP A 426 8.88 31.15 18.20
C ASP A 426 9.38 31.06 16.73
N THR A 427 9.96 29.93 16.31
CA THR A 427 10.39 29.67 14.93
C THR A 427 9.34 28.94 14.07
N MET A 428 8.19 28.56 14.66
CA MET A 428 7.17 27.76 13.96
C MET A 428 6.34 28.59 12.97
N VAL A 429 6.25 28.07 11.74
CA VAL A 429 5.33 28.51 10.68
C VAL A 429 4.33 27.38 10.46
N ASP A 430 3.01 27.63 10.62
CA ASP A 430 1.95 26.63 10.41
C ASP A 430 1.62 26.40 8.91
N ASN A 431 2.66 26.12 8.13
CA ASN A 431 2.61 25.70 6.74
C ASN A 431 3.84 24.84 6.43
N ASN A 432 3.65 23.56 6.11
CA ASN A 432 4.73 22.64 5.72
C ASN A 432 5.15 22.76 4.25
N LEU A 433 4.63 23.76 3.53
CA LEU A 433 4.89 24.01 2.11
C LEU A 433 4.48 22.86 1.16
N ARG A 434 3.57 21.97 1.59
CA ARG A 434 3.06 20.84 0.80
C ARG A 434 1.63 21.07 0.30
N ILE A 435 1.28 20.44 -0.82
CA ILE A 435 -0.12 20.15 -1.21
C ILE A 435 -0.37 18.64 -1.09
N THR A 436 -1.17 18.22 -0.12
CA THR A 436 -1.56 16.82 0.07
C THR A 436 -2.95 16.55 -0.51
N ASN A 437 -3.08 15.56 -1.41
CA ASN A 437 -4.34 15.29 -2.11
C ASN A 437 -5.35 14.47 -1.27
N TRP A 438 -5.89 15.06 -0.21
CA TRP A 438 -6.85 14.39 0.67
C TRP A 438 -8.27 14.34 0.10
N ASN A 439 -8.72 13.18 -0.39
CA ASN A 439 -10.13 12.89 -0.64
C ASN A 439 -10.63 11.77 0.29
N ARG A 440 -11.18 12.16 1.45
CA ARG A 440 -11.59 11.22 2.52
C ARG A 440 -12.67 10.22 2.10
N LYS A 441 -13.49 10.53 1.08
CA LYS A 441 -14.50 9.59 0.56
C LYS A 441 -13.87 8.34 -0.07
N LEU A 442 -12.63 8.45 -0.54
CA LEU A 442 -11.86 7.38 -1.17
C LEU A 442 -10.70 6.90 -0.29
N GLY A 443 -9.92 7.82 0.29
CA GLY A 443 -8.70 7.50 1.04
C GLY A 443 -8.87 6.92 2.45
N CYS A 444 -10.05 7.02 3.06
CA CYS A 444 -10.35 6.50 4.40
C CYS A 444 -11.20 5.21 4.33
N LYS A 445 -10.56 4.04 4.16
CA LYS A 445 -11.25 2.73 4.06
C LYS A 445 -10.80 1.71 5.12
N CYS A 446 -10.00 2.13 6.11
CA CYS A 446 -9.36 1.24 7.09
C CYS A 446 -8.51 0.14 6.42
N GLN A 447 -7.94 0.44 5.25
CA GLN A 447 -7.19 -0.51 4.42
C GLN A 447 -5.95 -1.10 5.11
N TYR A 448 -5.43 -0.44 6.16
CA TYR A 448 -4.25 -0.86 6.91
C TYR A 448 -4.53 -1.75 8.13
N LYS A 449 -5.77 -2.20 8.36
CA LYS A 449 -6.17 -3.03 9.53
C LYS A 449 -5.37 -4.34 9.70
N HIS A 450 -4.70 -4.82 8.65
CA HIS A 450 -3.84 -6.00 8.68
C HIS A 450 -2.36 -5.69 9.05
N ILE A 451 -1.99 -4.41 9.12
CA ILE A 451 -0.65 -3.89 9.46
C ILE A 451 -0.65 -3.20 10.82
N VAL A 452 -1.77 -2.59 11.21
CA VAL A 452 -1.91 -1.87 12.48
C VAL A 452 -3.26 -2.13 13.13
N ASP A 453 -3.30 -2.13 14.46
CA ASP A 453 -4.52 -2.23 15.27
C ASP A 453 -5.32 -0.91 15.32
N TRP A 454 -5.46 -0.23 14.17
CA TRP A 454 -6.14 1.06 14.02
C TRP A 454 -6.70 1.26 12.59
N CYS A 455 -7.55 2.28 12.40
CA CYS A 455 -8.04 2.66 11.07
C CYS A 455 -7.36 3.94 10.57
N GLY A 456 -6.62 3.80 9.47
CA GLY A 456 -5.95 4.91 8.79
C GLY A 456 -6.72 5.51 7.62
N CYS A 457 -6.21 6.66 7.15
CA CYS A 457 -6.51 7.25 5.84
C CYS A 457 -5.21 7.44 5.06
N SER A 458 -5.28 7.59 3.74
CA SER A 458 -4.12 8.05 2.95
C SER A 458 -4.55 8.95 1.78
N PRO A 459 -3.66 9.86 1.31
CA PRO A 459 -3.95 10.74 0.18
C PRO A 459 -4.18 9.96 -1.12
N ASN A 460 -5.04 10.52 -1.97
CA ASN A 460 -5.25 10.06 -3.34
C ASN A 460 -4.08 10.46 -4.24
N ASP A 461 -3.96 9.80 -5.38
CA ASP A 461 -2.98 10.17 -6.39
C ASP A 461 -3.58 11.26 -7.31
N PHE A 462 -2.78 12.26 -7.68
CA PHE A 462 -3.21 13.34 -8.57
C PHE A 462 -3.55 12.85 -9.98
N LYS A 463 -4.36 13.62 -10.71
CA LYS A 463 -4.82 13.34 -12.08
C LYS A 463 -4.73 14.61 -12.94
N PRO A 464 -4.87 14.56 -14.28
CA PRO A 464 -4.71 15.73 -15.16
C PRO A 464 -5.58 16.93 -14.76
N GLN A 465 -6.82 16.69 -14.31
CA GLN A 465 -7.73 17.76 -13.85
C GLN A 465 -7.25 18.51 -12.60
N ASP A 466 -6.30 17.97 -11.83
CA ASP A 466 -5.75 18.62 -10.63
C ASP A 466 -4.68 19.67 -10.93
N PHE A 467 -4.16 19.76 -12.16
CA PHE A 467 -2.99 20.58 -12.50
C PHE A 467 -3.09 22.04 -12.01
N HIS A 468 -4.26 22.67 -12.17
CA HIS A 468 -4.55 24.03 -11.72
C HIS A 468 -4.28 24.28 -10.23
N ARG A 469 -4.33 23.23 -9.39
CA ARG A 469 -4.07 23.31 -7.94
C ARG A 469 -2.60 23.56 -7.62
N PHE A 470 -1.68 23.23 -8.52
CA PHE A 470 -0.25 23.49 -8.36
C PHE A 470 0.11 24.96 -8.61
N GLN A 471 -0.74 25.69 -9.33
CA GLN A 471 -0.57 27.10 -9.68
C GLN A 471 -1.21 28.05 -8.64
N GLN A 472 -1.68 27.53 -7.50
CA GLN A 472 -2.28 28.33 -6.45
C GLN A 472 -1.26 29.28 -5.80
N THR A 473 -1.69 30.49 -5.46
CA THR A 473 -0.88 31.54 -4.83
C THR A 473 -1.38 31.93 -3.43
N ALA A 474 -2.35 31.21 -2.87
CA ALA A 474 -2.94 31.54 -1.56
C ALA A 474 -1.97 31.28 -0.37
N ARG A 475 -0.97 30.41 -0.56
CA ARG A 475 0.15 30.20 0.37
C ARG A 475 1.37 29.64 -0.36
N PRO A 476 2.61 29.83 0.14
CA PRO A 476 3.79 29.20 -0.43
C PRO A 476 3.70 27.66 -0.34
N THR A 477 3.96 26.99 -1.46
CA THR A 477 4.02 25.53 -1.58
C THR A 477 5.03 25.12 -2.64
N PHE A 478 5.93 24.19 -2.32
CA PHE A 478 7.03 23.78 -3.20
C PHE A 478 6.98 22.29 -3.60
N PHE A 479 6.22 21.46 -2.87
CA PHE A 479 6.04 20.04 -3.17
C PHE A 479 4.57 19.61 -3.08
N ALA A 480 4.21 18.54 -3.77
CA ALA A 480 2.87 17.94 -3.69
C ALA A 480 2.94 16.41 -3.62
N ARG A 481 1.89 15.78 -3.06
CA ARG A 481 1.73 14.32 -3.02
C ARG A 481 0.25 13.88 -3.01
N LYS A 482 -0.12 12.73 -3.59
CA LYS A 482 0.75 11.68 -4.14
C LYS A 482 0.74 11.60 -5.67
N PHE A 483 1.81 11.04 -6.22
CA PHE A 483 1.96 10.71 -7.63
C PHE A 483 2.38 9.24 -7.78
N GLU A 484 1.66 8.46 -8.59
CA GLU A 484 1.98 7.06 -8.91
C GLU A 484 1.88 6.87 -10.43
N ALA A 485 3.00 6.57 -11.09
CA ALA A 485 3.05 6.48 -12.56
C ALA A 485 2.26 5.28 -13.15
N VAL A 486 2.02 4.23 -12.36
CA VAL A 486 1.09 3.13 -12.71
C VAL A 486 -0.40 3.51 -12.58
N VAL A 487 -0.70 4.67 -11.99
CA VAL A 487 -2.06 5.18 -11.77
C VAL A 487 -2.38 6.34 -12.74
N ASN A 488 -1.47 7.30 -12.86
CA ASN A 488 -1.50 8.35 -13.89
C ASN A 488 -0.10 8.97 -14.04
N GLN A 489 0.55 8.77 -15.19
CA GLN A 489 1.82 9.44 -15.52
C GLN A 489 1.59 10.76 -16.25
N GLU A 490 0.43 10.99 -16.88
CA GLU A 490 0.15 12.23 -17.62
C GLU A 490 0.37 13.49 -16.76
N ILE A 491 -0.20 13.54 -15.55
CA ILE A 491 -0.04 14.70 -14.64
C ILE A 491 1.43 14.93 -14.22
N ILE A 492 2.22 13.85 -14.11
CA ILE A 492 3.67 13.92 -13.80
C ILE A 492 4.42 14.51 -15.00
N GLY A 493 4.03 14.15 -16.22
CA GLY A 493 4.54 14.74 -17.45
C GLY A 493 4.23 16.24 -17.54
N GLN A 494 2.96 16.60 -17.41
CA GLN A 494 2.50 18.00 -17.43
C GLN A 494 3.28 18.87 -16.43
N LEU A 495 3.48 18.38 -15.20
CA LEU A 495 4.18 19.10 -14.14
C LEU A 495 5.69 19.25 -14.40
N ASP A 496 6.38 18.19 -14.84
CA ASP A 496 7.80 18.24 -15.16
C ASP A 496 8.11 19.17 -16.36
N TYR A 497 7.24 19.19 -17.38
CA TYR A 497 7.41 20.06 -18.54
C TYR A 497 7.06 21.52 -18.24
N TYR A 498 6.11 21.76 -17.34
CA TYR A 498 5.79 23.10 -16.84
C TYR A 498 6.96 23.72 -16.07
N LEU A 499 7.63 22.94 -15.22
CA LEU A 499 8.73 23.44 -14.40
C LEU A 499 10.07 23.58 -15.15
N TYR A 500 10.34 22.69 -16.12
CA TYR A 500 11.69 22.55 -16.71
C TYR A 500 11.68 22.47 -18.25
N GLY A 501 10.60 22.97 -18.88
CA GLY A 501 10.41 22.97 -20.33
C GLY A 501 10.19 21.58 -20.94
N ASN A 502 9.85 21.54 -22.23
CA ASN A 502 9.70 20.28 -22.95
C ASN A 502 11.06 19.60 -23.20
N TYR A 503 11.06 18.27 -23.29
CA TYR A 503 12.18 17.52 -23.86
C TYR A 503 12.30 17.79 -25.38
N PRO A 504 13.49 17.61 -25.99
CA PRO A 504 13.68 17.78 -27.42
C PRO A 504 12.71 16.95 -28.27
N THR A 505 12.31 17.48 -29.42
CA THR A 505 11.46 16.77 -30.38
C THR A 505 12.11 15.45 -30.80
N GLY A 506 11.32 14.36 -30.81
CA GLY A 506 11.82 13.02 -31.11
C GLY A 506 12.35 12.23 -29.91
N THR A 507 12.41 12.82 -28.70
CA THR A 507 12.82 12.08 -27.48
C THR A 507 11.90 10.86 -27.25
N PRO A 508 12.43 9.62 -27.18
CA PRO A 508 11.64 8.40 -27.00
C PRO A 508 11.14 8.25 -25.56
N GLY A 509 10.25 7.28 -25.33
CA GLY A 509 9.85 6.86 -23.99
C GLY A 509 9.00 7.85 -23.17
N LEU A 510 8.79 9.10 -23.62
CA LEU A 510 8.13 10.15 -22.83
C LEU A 510 6.72 9.78 -22.31
N ARG A 511 5.95 9.02 -23.10
CA ARG A 511 4.59 8.54 -22.75
C ARG A 511 4.56 7.10 -22.24
N SER A 512 5.69 6.41 -22.21
CA SER A 512 5.83 5.04 -21.73
C SER A 512 6.16 5.02 -20.24
N TYR A 513 5.84 3.94 -19.53
CA TYR A 513 6.35 3.68 -18.19
C TYR A 513 6.62 2.19 -18.01
N TRP A 514 7.70 1.88 -17.30
CA TRP A 514 8.16 0.52 -17.03
C TRP A 514 8.43 0.35 -15.54
N GLU A 515 7.81 -0.66 -14.93
CA GLU A 515 7.99 -0.95 -13.50
C GLU A 515 8.31 -2.42 -13.30
N ASN A 516 9.45 -2.70 -12.66
CA ASN A 516 9.92 -4.06 -12.44
C ASN A 516 9.16 -4.71 -11.27
N LEU A 517 8.39 -5.76 -11.53
CA LEU A 517 7.74 -6.55 -10.49
C LEU A 517 8.63 -7.65 -9.93
N TYR A 518 9.51 -8.20 -10.76
CA TYR A 518 10.40 -9.29 -10.41
C TYR A 518 11.79 -9.12 -11.02
N ASP A 519 12.80 -9.46 -10.22
CA ASP A 519 14.21 -9.33 -10.55
C ASP A 519 14.95 -10.54 -9.94
N GLU A 520 15.71 -11.27 -10.77
CA GLU A 520 16.36 -12.53 -10.42
C GLU A 520 17.10 -12.57 -9.06
N PRO A 521 17.84 -11.52 -8.63
CA PRO A 521 18.53 -11.52 -7.33
C PRO A 521 17.61 -11.56 -6.11
N ASP A 522 16.30 -11.34 -6.25
CA ASP A 522 15.32 -11.56 -5.16
C ASP A 522 14.89 -13.05 -5.06
N GLY A 523 15.25 -13.89 -6.03
CA GLY A 523 15.03 -15.34 -6.07
C GLY A 523 13.58 -15.77 -6.34
N VAL A 524 13.37 -16.93 -6.97
CA VAL A 524 12.02 -17.42 -7.32
C VAL A 524 11.10 -17.67 -6.12
N HIS A 525 11.65 -17.83 -4.92
CA HIS A 525 10.87 -17.91 -3.68
C HIS A 525 10.14 -16.62 -3.30
N SER A 526 10.54 -15.46 -3.87
CA SER A 526 9.81 -14.19 -3.71
C SER A 526 8.53 -14.11 -4.55
N LEU A 527 8.42 -14.91 -5.63
CA LEU A 527 7.20 -15.05 -6.43
C LEU A 527 6.19 -15.99 -5.75
N SER A 528 4.93 -15.95 -6.19
CA SER A 528 3.94 -17.01 -5.94
C SER A 528 4.05 -18.12 -7.00
N ASP A 529 3.52 -19.31 -6.72
CA ASP A 529 3.43 -20.40 -7.72
C ASP A 529 2.57 -19.98 -8.93
N VAL A 530 1.56 -19.11 -8.72
CA VAL A 530 0.73 -18.51 -9.78
C VAL A 530 1.56 -17.65 -10.73
N ALA A 531 2.31 -16.69 -10.17
CA ALA A 531 3.14 -15.78 -10.96
C ALA A 531 4.27 -16.53 -11.69
N LEU A 532 4.95 -17.46 -11.01
CA LEU A 532 6.00 -18.29 -11.60
C LEU A 532 5.44 -19.12 -12.78
N THR A 533 4.32 -19.81 -12.58
CA THR A 533 3.63 -20.58 -13.64
C THR A 533 3.33 -19.73 -14.87
N LEU A 534 2.71 -18.56 -14.67
CA LEU A 534 2.27 -17.71 -15.78
C LEU A 534 3.44 -17.02 -16.50
N TYR A 535 4.47 -16.57 -15.77
CA TYR A 535 5.67 -15.98 -16.40
C TYR A 535 6.47 -16.99 -17.23
N HIS A 536 6.53 -18.27 -16.81
CA HIS A 536 7.07 -19.35 -17.65
C HIS A 536 6.25 -19.56 -18.93
N SER A 537 4.92 -19.57 -18.83
CA SER A 537 4.03 -19.71 -19.99
C SER A 537 4.17 -18.53 -20.98
N PHE A 538 4.30 -17.30 -20.47
CA PHE A 538 4.54 -16.12 -21.29
C PHE A 538 5.88 -16.18 -22.04
N ALA A 539 6.96 -16.64 -21.39
CA ALA A 539 8.24 -16.86 -22.06
C ALA A 539 8.11 -17.87 -23.22
N ARG A 540 7.47 -19.03 -22.98
CA ARG A 540 7.20 -20.04 -24.02
C ARG A 540 6.30 -19.57 -25.16
N LEU A 541 5.33 -18.69 -24.88
CA LEU A 541 4.51 -18.05 -25.91
C LEU A 541 5.35 -17.06 -26.77
N GLY A 542 6.43 -16.51 -26.21
CA GLY A 542 7.45 -15.76 -26.95
C GLY A 542 8.28 -16.62 -27.88
N LEU A 543 8.83 -17.73 -27.38
CA LEU A 543 9.64 -18.65 -28.19
C LEU A 543 8.86 -19.21 -29.39
N ARG A 544 7.57 -19.57 -29.20
CA ARG A 544 6.68 -19.99 -30.30
C ARG A 544 6.38 -18.88 -31.31
N ARG A 545 6.41 -17.60 -30.91
CA ARG A 545 6.31 -16.46 -31.84
C ARG A 545 7.59 -16.31 -32.66
N ALA A 546 8.77 -16.49 -32.06
CA ALA A 546 10.03 -16.46 -32.79
C ALA A 546 10.07 -17.55 -33.87
N GLU A 547 9.76 -18.80 -33.51
CA GLU A 547 9.70 -19.94 -34.44
C GLU A 547 8.71 -19.70 -35.60
N SER A 548 7.53 -19.13 -35.33
CA SER A 548 6.50 -18.86 -36.37
C SER A 548 6.68 -17.55 -37.15
N SER A 549 7.60 -16.67 -36.75
CA SER A 549 7.89 -15.43 -37.49
C SER A 549 8.82 -15.66 -38.69
N LEU A 550 9.72 -16.64 -38.59
CA LEU A 550 10.63 -17.01 -39.68
C LEU A 550 9.93 -17.93 -40.69
N HIS A 551 9.71 -17.42 -41.89
CA HIS A 551 9.21 -18.20 -43.01
C HIS A 551 10.41 -18.71 -43.82
N THR A 552 10.70 -20.02 -43.73
CA THR A 552 11.80 -20.68 -44.42
C THR A 552 11.43 -22.12 -44.76
N GLU A 553 11.95 -22.64 -45.88
CA GLU A 553 11.85 -24.05 -46.27
C GLU A 553 13.00 -24.90 -45.69
N GLY A 554 14.06 -24.26 -45.18
CA GLY A 554 15.22 -24.90 -44.58
C GLY A 554 15.17 -25.01 -43.05
N GLU A 555 16.32 -25.15 -42.41
CA GLU A 555 16.40 -25.15 -40.94
C GLU A 555 15.96 -23.81 -40.36
N ASN A 556 14.99 -23.86 -39.44
CA ASN A 556 14.47 -22.66 -38.77
C ASN A 556 15.40 -22.24 -37.62
N SER A 557 16.24 -21.23 -37.87
CA SER A 557 17.19 -20.67 -36.90
C SER A 557 16.55 -19.79 -35.81
N CYS A 558 15.22 -19.74 -35.74
CA CYS A 558 14.45 -19.09 -34.68
C CYS A 558 13.75 -20.12 -33.75
N ARG A 559 14.22 -21.38 -33.74
CA ARG A 559 13.78 -22.42 -32.82
C ARG A 559 14.58 -22.37 -31.53
N TYR A 560 13.88 -22.41 -30.39
CA TYR A 560 14.46 -22.20 -29.07
C TYR A 560 13.99 -23.23 -28.04
N TYR A 561 14.88 -23.60 -27.13
CA TYR A 561 14.56 -24.35 -25.92
C TYR A 561 14.71 -23.45 -24.67
N PRO A 562 13.68 -23.31 -23.81
CA PRO A 562 13.74 -22.42 -22.65
C PRO A 562 14.70 -22.93 -21.58
N MET A 563 15.46 -22.03 -20.96
CA MET A 563 16.48 -22.36 -19.95
C MET A 563 16.23 -21.62 -18.64
N GLY A 564 16.21 -22.36 -17.52
CA GLY A 564 16.09 -21.80 -16.18
C GLY A 564 14.73 -21.17 -15.89
N HIS A 565 14.74 -20.02 -15.21
CA HIS A 565 13.57 -19.23 -14.83
C HIS A 565 13.62 -17.85 -15.52
N PRO A 566 12.50 -17.10 -15.58
CA PRO A 566 12.54 -15.68 -15.94
C PRO A 566 13.58 -14.92 -15.12
N ALA A 567 14.34 -14.04 -15.76
CA ALA A 567 15.39 -13.25 -15.11
C ALA A 567 14.90 -11.86 -14.65
N SER A 568 13.86 -11.32 -15.29
CA SER A 568 13.14 -10.14 -14.78
C SER A 568 11.77 -10.00 -15.44
N VAL A 569 10.80 -9.40 -14.73
CA VAL A 569 9.47 -9.08 -15.28
C VAL A 569 9.11 -7.62 -15.02
N HIS A 570 8.69 -6.91 -16.07
CA HIS A 570 8.21 -5.53 -16.00
C HIS A 570 6.72 -5.44 -16.37
N LEU A 571 5.99 -4.58 -15.67
CA LEU A 571 4.78 -3.96 -16.21
C LEU A 571 5.18 -2.94 -17.28
N TYR A 572 4.45 -2.92 -18.40
CA TYR A 572 4.59 -1.89 -19.43
C TYR A 572 3.29 -1.09 -19.57
N PHE A 573 3.40 0.23 -19.52
CA PHE A 573 2.30 1.17 -19.76
C PHE A 573 2.67 2.12 -20.91
N LEU A 574 1.68 2.50 -21.70
CA LEU A 574 1.80 3.50 -22.77
C LEU A 574 0.59 4.43 -22.74
N ALA A 575 0.83 5.71 -22.47
CA ALA A 575 -0.19 6.74 -22.27
C ALA A 575 -1.28 6.29 -21.28
N ASP A 576 -0.86 5.99 -20.04
CA ASP A 576 -1.69 5.58 -18.90
C ASP A 576 -2.61 4.37 -19.15
N ARG A 577 -2.29 3.55 -20.17
CA ARG A 577 -2.93 2.27 -20.45
C ARG A 577 -1.92 1.14 -20.27
N PHE A 578 -2.31 0.14 -19.49
CA PHE A 578 -1.55 -1.10 -19.34
C PHE A 578 -1.43 -1.83 -20.68
N GLN A 579 -0.20 -2.19 -21.06
CA GLN A 579 0.13 -2.91 -22.30
C GLN A 579 0.48 -4.39 -22.05
N GLY A 580 0.49 -4.84 -20.79
CA GLY A 580 0.88 -6.19 -20.42
C GLY A 580 2.27 -6.27 -19.78
N PHE A 581 2.91 -7.43 -19.94
CA PHE A 581 4.18 -7.76 -19.29
C PHE A 581 5.33 -7.86 -20.29
N LEU A 582 6.51 -7.45 -19.85
CA LEU A 582 7.79 -7.75 -20.51
C LEU A 582 8.53 -8.78 -19.66
N ILE A 583 8.84 -9.94 -20.23
CA ILE A 583 9.51 -11.04 -19.54
C ILE A 583 10.89 -11.20 -20.16
N LYS A 584 11.95 -10.97 -19.39
CA LYS A 584 13.33 -11.30 -19.78
C LYS A 584 13.62 -12.75 -19.38
N HIS A 585 14.12 -13.56 -20.30
CA HIS A 585 14.41 -14.99 -20.08
C HIS A 585 15.59 -15.45 -20.94
N HIS A 586 16.08 -16.66 -20.64
CA HIS A 586 17.18 -17.29 -21.35
C HIS A 586 16.66 -18.50 -22.14
N ALA A 587 17.18 -18.68 -23.36
CA ALA A 587 16.82 -19.81 -24.20
C ALA A 587 17.98 -20.22 -25.10
N THR A 588 18.14 -21.52 -25.34
CA THR A 588 19.13 -22.04 -26.29
C THR A 588 18.55 -22.00 -27.70
N ASN A 589 19.17 -21.25 -28.60
CA ASN A 589 18.89 -21.32 -30.03
C ASN A 589 19.35 -22.67 -30.56
N LEU A 590 18.43 -23.45 -31.13
CA LEU A 590 18.67 -24.86 -31.46
C LEU A 590 19.51 -25.07 -32.72
N ALA A 591 19.45 -24.17 -33.71
CA ALA A 591 20.22 -24.31 -34.94
C ALA A 591 21.73 -24.07 -34.72
N VAL A 592 22.09 -23.18 -33.80
CA VAL A 592 23.50 -22.87 -33.47
C VAL A 592 23.97 -23.43 -32.12
N SER A 593 23.07 -24.04 -31.33
CA SER A 593 23.32 -24.53 -29.97
C SER A 593 23.95 -23.50 -29.03
N LYS A 594 23.51 -22.23 -29.10
CA LYS A 594 23.99 -21.12 -28.25
C LYS A 594 22.90 -20.59 -27.34
N LEU A 595 23.28 -20.23 -26.12
CA LEU A 595 22.39 -19.55 -25.17
C LEU A 595 22.22 -18.08 -25.57
N GLU A 596 20.97 -17.66 -25.77
CA GLU A 596 20.58 -16.28 -26.05
C GLU A 596 19.73 -15.74 -24.89
N THR A 597 19.76 -14.42 -24.68
CA THR A 597 18.91 -13.71 -23.70
C THR A 597 17.92 -12.84 -24.45
N LEU A 598 16.64 -13.05 -24.16
CA LEU A 598 15.52 -12.47 -24.91
C LEU A 598 14.60 -11.71 -23.96
N GLU A 599 13.85 -10.73 -24.47
CA GLU A 599 12.70 -10.15 -23.79
C GLU A 599 11.44 -10.34 -24.63
N THR A 600 10.37 -10.88 -24.02
CA THR A 600 9.07 -11.13 -24.67
C THR A 600 8.04 -10.12 -24.16
N TRP A 601 7.33 -9.45 -25.05
CA TRP A 601 6.15 -8.65 -24.71
C TRP A 601 4.86 -9.44 -24.92
N VAL A 602 4.11 -9.68 -23.84
CA VAL A 602 2.76 -10.26 -23.88
C VAL A 602 1.70 -9.23 -23.46
N MET A 603 0.60 -9.17 -24.19
CA MET A 603 -0.54 -8.28 -23.92
C MET A 603 -1.83 -9.10 -23.71
N PRO A 604 -2.68 -8.76 -22.72
CA PRO A 604 -3.96 -9.44 -22.54
C PRO A 604 -4.92 -9.09 -23.68
N LYS A 605 -5.69 -10.08 -24.15
CA LYS A 605 -6.73 -9.89 -25.17
C LYS A 605 -7.93 -9.14 -24.56
N LYS A 606 -8.58 -8.31 -25.36
CA LYS A 606 -9.82 -7.62 -24.94
C LYS A 606 -10.96 -8.63 -24.81
N VAL A 607 -11.44 -8.83 -23.59
CA VAL A 607 -12.45 -9.83 -23.23
C VAL A 607 -13.80 -9.25 -22.79
N PHE A 608 -13.84 -7.99 -22.35
CA PHE A 608 -15.08 -7.27 -22.09
C PHE A 608 -15.84 -7.02 -23.40
N LYS A 609 -17.13 -7.38 -23.43
CA LYS A 609 -18.02 -7.20 -24.58
C LYS A 609 -19.38 -6.71 -24.07
N ILE A 610 -19.89 -5.63 -24.66
CA ILE A 610 -21.30 -5.24 -24.55
C ILE A 610 -22.12 -6.15 -25.46
N ALA A 611 -23.35 -6.48 -25.07
CA ALA A 611 -24.24 -7.33 -25.85
C ALA A 611 -24.64 -6.68 -27.20
N SER A 612 -25.01 -7.52 -28.17
CA SER A 612 -25.56 -7.09 -29.46
C SER A 612 -26.88 -7.86 -29.72
N PRO A 613 -28.01 -7.19 -29.97
CA PRO A 613 -28.19 -5.74 -29.96
C PRO A 613 -27.86 -5.14 -28.57
N PRO A 614 -27.40 -3.88 -28.50
CA PRO A 614 -27.22 -3.21 -27.22
C PRO A 614 -28.56 -3.17 -26.47
N SER A 615 -28.53 -3.45 -25.17
CA SER A 615 -29.69 -3.16 -24.32
C SER A 615 -29.95 -1.66 -24.31
N ASP A 616 -31.22 -1.24 -24.22
CA ASP A 616 -31.65 0.14 -23.95
C ASP A 616 -30.97 0.75 -22.70
N PHE A 617 -30.42 -0.11 -21.86
CA PHE A 617 -29.65 0.22 -20.67
C PHE A 617 -28.17 0.59 -20.96
N GLY A 618 -27.91 1.90 -21.07
CA GLY A 618 -26.59 2.44 -21.42
C GLY A 618 -25.63 2.85 -20.27
N ARG A 619 -25.91 2.56 -18.98
CA ARG A 619 -25.04 3.04 -17.88
C ARG A 619 -23.72 2.26 -17.72
N LEU A 620 -23.66 0.99 -18.10
CA LEU A 620 -22.45 0.17 -17.90
C LEU A 620 -21.34 0.61 -18.87
N GLN A 621 -20.19 1.01 -18.33
CA GLN A 621 -19.03 1.42 -19.13
C GLN A 621 -17.99 0.30 -19.29
N PHE A 622 -17.76 -0.49 -18.23
CA PHE A 622 -16.72 -1.51 -18.19
C PHE A 622 -17.00 -2.54 -17.09
N SER A 623 -16.53 -3.77 -17.26
CA SER A 623 -16.50 -4.77 -16.18
C SER A 623 -15.27 -5.67 -16.29
N GLU A 624 -14.69 -5.95 -15.12
CA GLU A 624 -13.40 -6.61 -14.95
C GLU A 624 -13.46 -7.56 -13.74
N VAL A 625 -12.58 -8.56 -13.74
CA VAL A 625 -12.40 -9.49 -12.62
C VAL A 625 -10.92 -9.53 -12.26
N GLY A 626 -10.60 -9.43 -10.98
CA GLY A 626 -9.22 -9.43 -10.49
C GLY A 626 -9.13 -9.63 -8.98
N THR A 627 -7.93 -9.42 -8.44
CA THR A 627 -7.63 -9.41 -7.01
C THR A 627 -6.90 -8.12 -6.63
N ASP A 628 -6.77 -7.86 -5.32
CA ASP A 628 -6.13 -6.66 -4.76
C ASP A 628 -6.79 -5.35 -5.24
N TRP A 629 -8.11 -5.25 -5.04
CA TRP A 629 -8.88 -4.04 -5.33
C TRP A 629 -8.46 -2.87 -4.43
N ASP A 630 -7.88 -1.84 -5.04
CA ASP A 630 -7.57 -0.57 -4.41
C ASP A 630 -8.84 0.31 -4.40
N ALA A 631 -9.54 0.33 -3.27
CA ALA A 631 -10.75 1.14 -3.11
C ALA A 631 -10.50 2.67 -3.09
N LYS A 632 -9.24 3.12 -2.97
CA LYS A 632 -8.84 4.53 -3.00
C LYS A 632 -8.67 5.01 -4.44
N GLU A 633 -7.96 4.24 -5.27
CA GLU A 633 -7.69 4.58 -6.68
C GLU A 633 -8.64 3.90 -7.69
N ARG A 634 -9.48 2.98 -7.23
CA ARG A 634 -10.54 2.27 -8.00
C ARG A 634 -9.98 1.45 -9.16
N LEU A 635 -8.97 0.63 -8.86
CA LEU A 635 -8.33 -0.30 -9.79
C LEU A 635 -7.84 -1.56 -9.07
N PHE A 636 -7.54 -2.63 -9.81
CA PHE A 636 -6.86 -3.81 -9.27
C PHE A 636 -5.35 -3.63 -9.30
N ARG A 637 -4.66 -3.89 -8.18
CA ARG A 637 -3.19 -3.85 -8.11
C ARG A 637 -2.54 -5.09 -8.71
N ASN A 638 -3.27 -6.20 -8.84
CA ASN A 638 -2.95 -7.29 -9.75
C ASN A 638 -3.28 -6.89 -11.20
N PHE A 639 -2.48 -5.98 -11.79
CA PHE A 639 -2.71 -5.39 -13.12
C PHE A 639 -2.90 -6.42 -14.25
N GLY A 640 -2.30 -7.60 -14.13
CA GLY A 640 -2.43 -8.67 -15.12
C GLY A 640 -3.66 -9.56 -14.95
N GLY A 641 -4.43 -9.43 -13.87
CA GLY A 641 -5.47 -10.40 -13.51
C GLY A 641 -4.92 -11.83 -13.42
N LEU A 642 -3.69 -11.99 -12.90
CA LEU A 642 -3.03 -13.29 -12.79
C LEU A 642 -3.66 -14.06 -11.62
N LEU A 643 -4.37 -15.14 -11.90
CA LEU A 643 -5.13 -15.92 -10.92
C LEU A 643 -4.86 -17.42 -11.06
N GLY A 644 -4.70 -18.09 -9.93
CA GLY A 644 -4.63 -19.54 -9.79
C GLY A 644 -5.84 -20.13 -9.07
N PRO A 645 -5.87 -21.45 -8.83
CA PRO A 645 -7.06 -22.15 -8.36
C PRO A 645 -7.45 -21.84 -6.90
N MET A 646 -6.56 -21.21 -6.12
CA MET A 646 -6.80 -20.85 -4.72
C MET A 646 -7.09 -19.35 -4.53
N ASP A 647 -7.14 -18.55 -5.60
CA ASP A 647 -7.46 -17.13 -5.50
C ASP A 647 -8.97 -16.91 -5.36
N GLU A 648 -9.35 -15.84 -4.65
CA GLU A 648 -10.74 -15.43 -4.44
C GLU A 648 -11.06 -14.20 -5.30
N PRO A 649 -11.58 -14.37 -6.54
CA PRO A 649 -11.74 -13.29 -7.50
C PRO A 649 -12.83 -12.30 -7.09
N VAL A 650 -12.59 -11.01 -7.37
CA VAL A 650 -13.53 -9.90 -7.16
C VAL A 650 -14.02 -9.42 -8.52
N GLY A 651 -15.35 -9.35 -8.70
CA GLY A 651 -15.95 -8.75 -9.88
C GLY A 651 -16.19 -7.27 -9.66
N MET A 652 -15.78 -6.43 -10.62
CA MET A 652 -15.95 -4.98 -10.62
C MET A 652 -16.75 -4.51 -11.84
N GLN A 653 -17.56 -3.47 -11.65
CA GLN A 653 -18.32 -2.80 -12.71
C GLN A 653 -18.15 -1.28 -12.58
N LYS A 654 -17.94 -0.61 -13.72
CA LYS A 654 -17.86 0.86 -13.83
C LYS A 654 -19.10 1.40 -14.50
N TRP A 655 -19.63 2.49 -13.95
CA TRP A 655 -20.93 3.06 -14.30
C TRP A 655 -20.82 4.53 -14.71
N GLY A 656 -21.60 4.91 -15.72
CA GLY A 656 -21.94 6.30 -16.01
C GLY A 656 -23.05 6.82 -15.09
N LYS A 657 -23.29 8.13 -15.15
CA LYS A 657 -24.43 8.78 -14.48
C LYS A 657 -25.75 8.33 -15.10
N GLY A 658 -26.81 8.27 -14.31
CA GLY A 658 -28.17 7.91 -14.75
C GLY A 658 -29.09 7.58 -13.57
N PRO A 659 -30.32 7.11 -13.81
CA PRO A 659 -31.24 6.72 -12.74
C PRO A 659 -30.78 5.46 -12.00
N ASN A 660 -31.36 5.23 -10.81
CA ASN A 660 -31.16 3.98 -10.06
C ASN A 660 -31.64 2.78 -10.88
N VAL A 661 -30.92 1.67 -10.82
CA VAL A 661 -31.21 0.45 -11.60
C VAL A 661 -30.68 -0.78 -10.86
N THR A 662 -31.31 -1.93 -11.03
CA THR A 662 -30.82 -3.21 -10.51
C THR A 662 -30.33 -4.08 -11.67
N VAL A 663 -29.16 -4.70 -11.54
CA VAL A 663 -28.65 -5.67 -12.53
C VAL A 663 -28.30 -7.00 -11.88
N THR A 664 -28.47 -8.08 -12.62
CA THR A 664 -28.10 -9.44 -12.21
C THR A 664 -26.69 -9.75 -12.70
N VAL A 665 -25.82 -10.22 -11.79
CA VAL A 665 -24.46 -10.68 -12.10
C VAL A 665 -24.39 -12.19 -11.95
N ILE A 666 -23.88 -12.87 -12.98
CA ILE A 666 -23.82 -14.34 -13.06
C ILE A 666 -22.39 -14.79 -13.35
N TRP A 667 -21.89 -15.70 -12.52
CA TRP A 667 -20.54 -16.28 -12.62
C TRP A 667 -20.63 -17.69 -13.20
N VAL A 668 -19.95 -17.93 -14.31
CA VAL A 668 -19.98 -19.18 -15.07
C VAL A 668 -18.57 -19.75 -15.18
N ASP A 669 -18.42 -21.01 -14.77
CA ASP A 669 -17.15 -21.74 -14.80
C ASP A 669 -16.79 -22.29 -16.20
N PRO A 670 -15.58 -22.83 -16.40
CA PRO A 670 -15.10 -23.27 -17.72
C PRO A 670 -15.86 -24.45 -18.35
N VAL A 671 -16.77 -25.11 -17.63
CA VAL A 671 -17.62 -26.21 -18.11
C VAL A 671 -19.11 -25.90 -17.93
N ASN A 672 -19.47 -24.61 -17.94
CA ASN A 672 -20.82 -24.06 -17.84
C ASN A 672 -21.53 -24.29 -16.49
N VAL A 673 -20.82 -24.61 -15.40
CA VAL A 673 -21.44 -24.60 -14.06
C VAL A 673 -21.64 -23.15 -13.62
N ILE A 674 -22.88 -22.78 -13.30
CA ILE A 674 -23.18 -21.47 -12.71
C ILE A 674 -22.76 -21.50 -11.24
N ALA A 675 -21.72 -20.74 -10.91
CA ALA A 675 -21.06 -20.76 -9.61
C ALA A 675 -21.72 -19.82 -8.59
N ALA A 676 -22.20 -18.66 -9.05
CA ALA A 676 -22.92 -17.66 -8.25
C ALA A 676 -23.87 -16.84 -9.13
N THR A 677 -24.98 -16.40 -8.56
CA THR A 677 -25.89 -15.40 -9.13
C THR A 677 -26.34 -14.45 -8.03
N TYR A 678 -26.30 -13.14 -8.28
CA TYR A 678 -26.77 -12.12 -7.33
C TYR A 678 -27.16 -10.84 -8.06
N ASP A 679 -28.12 -10.11 -7.49
CA ASP A 679 -28.53 -8.79 -7.96
C ASP A 679 -27.77 -7.68 -7.21
N ILE A 680 -27.46 -6.59 -7.90
CA ILE A 680 -26.86 -5.39 -7.31
C ILE A 680 -27.67 -4.13 -7.70
N LEU A 681 -27.99 -3.32 -6.69
CA LEU A 681 -28.57 -1.99 -6.88
C LEU A 681 -27.45 -0.99 -7.23
N ILE A 682 -27.59 -0.35 -8.38
CA ILE A 682 -26.68 0.70 -8.88
C ILE A 682 -27.35 2.05 -8.66
N GLU A 683 -26.92 2.76 -7.61
CA GLU A 683 -27.39 4.12 -7.33
C GLU A 683 -27.05 5.10 -8.48
N SER A 684 -27.81 6.19 -8.56
CA SER A 684 -27.61 7.25 -9.56
C SER A 684 -26.25 7.94 -9.47
N THR A 685 -25.68 8.00 -8.27
CA THR A 685 -24.33 8.51 -7.97
C THR A 685 -23.24 7.44 -7.94
N ALA A 686 -23.56 6.16 -8.15
CA ALA A 686 -22.57 5.10 -8.18
C ALA A 686 -21.71 5.20 -9.46
N GLU A 687 -20.40 5.31 -9.27
CA GLU A 687 -19.40 5.31 -10.35
C GLU A 687 -18.75 3.92 -10.52
N PHE A 688 -18.64 3.18 -9.41
CA PHE A 688 -18.03 1.83 -9.36
C PHE A 688 -18.77 0.97 -8.34
N THR A 689 -19.02 -0.29 -8.68
CA THR A 689 -19.43 -1.35 -7.76
C THR A 689 -18.46 -2.50 -7.84
N HIS A 690 -18.29 -3.25 -6.74
CA HIS A 690 -17.48 -4.46 -6.72
C HIS A 690 -18.02 -5.43 -5.67
N TYR A 691 -17.86 -6.72 -5.90
CA TYR A 691 -18.25 -7.77 -4.96
C TYR A 691 -17.35 -9.01 -5.10
N LYS A 692 -17.05 -9.64 -3.97
CA LYS A 692 -16.30 -10.90 -3.90
C LYS A 692 -17.27 -12.03 -3.53
N PRO A 693 -17.72 -12.86 -4.48
CA PRO A 693 -18.59 -14.00 -4.16
C PRO A 693 -17.84 -15.03 -3.30
N PRO A 694 -18.51 -15.64 -2.30
CA PRO A 694 -17.90 -16.67 -1.45
C PRO A 694 -17.87 -18.02 -2.19
N LEU A 695 -16.97 -18.14 -3.17
CA LEU A 695 -16.81 -19.36 -3.98
C LEU A 695 -15.94 -20.39 -3.23
N ASN A 696 -16.42 -21.62 -3.12
CA ASN A 696 -15.62 -22.74 -2.60
C ASN A 696 -14.39 -23.00 -3.48
N LEU A 697 -13.25 -23.22 -2.83
CA LEU A 697 -11.96 -23.50 -3.47
C LEU A 697 -11.66 -25.02 -3.53
N PRO A 698 -10.80 -25.49 -4.46
CA PRO A 698 -10.17 -24.71 -5.53
C PRO A 698 -11.15 -24.40 -6.68
N LEU A 699 -10.97 -23.25 -7.33
CA LEU A 699 -11.66 -22.91 -8.57
C LEU A 699 -11.18 -23.80 -9.72
N ARG A 700 -12.11 -24.31 -10.53
CA ARG A 700 -11.78 -25.12 -11.71
C ARG A 700 -10.92 -24.30 -12.70
N PRO A 701 -9.73 -24.78 -13.11
CA PRO A 701 -8.90 -24.06 -14.08
C PRO A 701 -9.54 -23.98 -15.46
N GLY A 702 -9.28 -22.87 -16.15
CA GLY A 702 -9.84 -22.56 -17.46
C GLY A 702 -10.32 -21.12 -17.57
N VAL A 703 -11.01 -20.81 -18.67
CA VAL A 703 -11.56 -19.48 -18.94
C VAL A 703 -12.97 -19.39 -18.36
N TRP A 704 -13.11 -18.62 -17.29
CA TRP A 704 -14.38 -18.28 -16.65
C TRP A 704 -15.06 -17.11 -17.38
N THR A 705 -16.38 -16.99 -17.23
CA THR A 705 -17.16 -15.87 -17.77
C THR A 705 -18.04 -15.24 -16.68
N VAL A 706 -18.03 -13.91 -16.58
CA VAL A 706 -19.02 -13.15 -15.79
C VAL A 706 -19.96 -12.44 -16.75
N LYS A 707 -21.27 -12.64 -16.58
CA LYS A 707 -22.34 -12.01 -17.36
C LYS A 707 -23.07 -10.99 -16.49
N ILE A 708 -23.51 -9.90 -17.11
CA ILE A 708 -24.37 -8.87 -16.52
C ILE A 708 -25.65 -8.80 -17.33
N LEU A 709 -26.80 -8.86 -16.64
CA LEU A 709 -28.13 -8.85 -17.24
C LEU A 709 -29.02 -7.80 -16.57
N HIS A 710 -30.02 -7.31 -17.29
CA HIS A 710 -31.06 -6.42 -16.79
C HIS A 710 -32.41 -7.05 -17.17
N HIS A 711 -33.20 -7.49 -16.18
CA HIS A 711 -34.43 -8.27 -16.40
C HIS A 711 -34.25 -9.44 -17.39
N TRP A 712 -33.20 -10.25 -17.19
CA TRP A 712 -32.79 -11.36 -18.07
C TRP A 712 -32.32 -10.98 -19.49
N VAL A 713 -32.38 -9.70 -19.88
CA VAL A 713 -31.76 -9.21 -21.13
C VAL A 713 -30.25 -9.09 -20.92
N PRO A 714 -29.39 -9.70 -21.77
CA PRO A 714 -27.95 -9.54 -21.68
C PRO A 714 -27.51 -8.08 -21.87
N VAL A 715 -26.68 -7.57 -20.97
CA VAL A 715 -26.09 -6.22 -21.05
C VAL A 715 -24.64 -6.30 -21.51
N ALA A 716 -23.84 -7.16 -20.84
CA ALA A 716 -22.44 -7.35 -21.17
C ALA A 716 -21.90 -8.67 -20.61
N GLU A 717 -20.72 -9.08 -21.06
CA GLU A 717 -19.90 -10.10 -20.41
C GLU A 717 -18.42 -9.73 -20.37
N THR A 718 -17.69 -10.34 -19.44
CA THR A 718 -16.23 -10.32 -19.37
C THR A 718 -15.72 -11.72 -19.04
N LYS A 719 -14.43 -11.99 -19.26
CA LYS A 719 -13.82 -13.31 -19.04
C LYS A 719 -12.51 -13.19 -18.28
N PHE A 720 -12.17 -14.19 -17.49
CA PHE A 720 -10.91 -14.26 -16.76
C PHE A 720 -10.34 -15.68 -16.78
N LEU A 721 -9.04 -15.82 -16.51
CA LEU A 721 -8.34 -17.09 -16.53
C LEU A 721 -8.01 -17.51 -15.11
N ILE A 722 -8.50 -18.69 -14.70
CA ILE A 722 -7.90 -19.44 -13.59
C ILE A 722 -6.87 -20.38 -14.20
N ALA A 723 -5.58 -20.11 -13.99
CA ALA A 723 -4.50 -20.89 -14.56
C ALA A 723 -4.26 -22.17 -13.75
N PRO A 724 -4.13 -23.36 -14.37
CA PRO A 724 -3.61 -24.53 -13.68
C PRO A 724 -2.12 -24.31 -13.36
N LEU A 725 -1.67 -24.70 -12.16
CA LEU A 725 -0.31 -24.44 -11.69
C LEU A 725 0.64 -25.55 -12.14
N THR A 726 1.77 -25.17 -12.76
CA THR A 726 2.86 -26.11 -13.06
C THR A 726 3.83 -26.27 -11.89
N PHE A 727 3.76 -25.37 -10.91
CA PHE A 727 4.61 -25.35 -9.72
C PHE A 727 3.81 -25.48 -8.42
N SER A 728 4.44 -26.12 -7.43
CA SER A 728 3.99 -26.27 -6.05
C SER A 728 5.20 -26.02 -5.16
N ASN A 729 5.18 -24.98 -4.33
CA ASN A 729 6.33 -24.53 -3.54
C ASN A 729 7.59 -24.28 -4.40
N ARG A 730 7.42 -23.71 -5.60
CA ARG A 730 8.45 -23.42 -6.62
C ARG A 730 9.13 -24.66 -7.24
N GLN A 731 8.64 -25.87 -6.93
CA GLN A 731 9.07 -27.12 -7.57
C GLN A 731 8.01 -27.61 -8.56
N PRO A 732 8.35 -28.42 -9.58
CA PRO A 732 7.37 -29.01 -10.49
C PRO A 732 6.27 -29.76 -9.73
N ILE A 733 5.00 -29.48 -10.06
CA ILE A 733 3.85 -30.04 -9.35
C ILE A 733 3.74 -31.56 -9.49
N LYS A 734 3.41 -32.26 -8.39
CA LYS A 734 3.24 -33.72 -8.36
C LYS A 734 1.83 -34.13 -8.82
N PRO A 735 1.63 -35.36 -9.35
CA PRO A 735 0.32 -35.81 -9.85
C PRO A 735 -0.82 -35.71 -8.84
N GLU A 736 -0.59 -36.10 -7.57
CA GLU A 736 -1.60 -36.01 -6.50
C GLU A 736 -1.97 -34.55 -6.16
N GLU A 737 -0.98 -33.66 -6.18
CA GLU A 737 -1.16 -32.23 -5.91
C GLU A 737 -1.93 -31.56 -7.05
N ALA A 738 -1.56 -31.87 -8.30
CA ALA A 738 -2.26 -31.40 -9.50
C ALA A 738 -3.72 -31.86 -9.52
N LEU A 739 -3.98 -33.16 -9.28
CA LEU A 739 -5.33 -33.71 -9.24
C LEU A 739 -6.19 -33.05 -8.16
N ARG A 740 -5.63 -32.80 -6.97
CA ARG A 740 -6.34 -32.11 -5.88
C ARG A 740 -6.63 -30.64 -6.22
N LEU A 741 -5.69 -29.96 -6.89
CA LEU A 741 -5.77 -28.51 -7.14
C LEU A 741 -6.60 -28.17 -8.39
N HIS A 742 -6.62 -29.03 -9.41
CA HIS A 742 -7.16 -28.71 -10.73
C HIS A 742 -8.57 -29.28 -11.01
N ASN A 743 -9.13 -30.12 -10.14
CA ASN A 743 -10.42 -30.77 -10.40
C ASN A 743 -11.67 -29.91 -10.05
N GLY A 744 -11.45 -28.71 -9.50
CA GLY A 744 -12.49 -27.83 -8.97
C GLY A 744 -12.92 -28.19 -7.53
N PRO A 745 -13.97 -27.55 -6.99
CA PRO A 745 -14.34 -27.73 -5.59
C PRO A 745 -14.97 -29.12 -5.35
N PRO A 746 -14.92 -29.63 -4.10
CA PRO A 746 -15.61 -30.86 -3.71
C PRO A 746 -17.09 -30.83 -4.15
N ARG A 747 -17.56 -31.94 -4.74
CA ARG A 747 -18.92 -32.09 -5.29
C ARG A 747 -19.29 -31.12 -6.42
N SER A 748 -18.33 -30.36 -6.98
CA SER A 748 -18.56 -29.30 -7.98
C SER A 748 -19.55 -28.20 -7.54
N ALA A 749 -19.71 -27.99 -6.23
CA ALA A 749 -20.58 -26.96 -5.67
C ALA A 749 -19.75 -25.77 -5.19
N TYR A 750 -19.87 -24.63 -5.89
CA TYR A 750 -19.18 -23.39 -5.52
C TYR A 750 -19.85 -22.64 -4.37
N MET A 751 -21.13 -22.88 -4.11
CA MET A 751 -21.91 -22.32 -3.01
C MET A 751 -22.87 -23.38 -2.44
N GLU A 752 -23.46 -23.16 -1.27
CA GLU A 752 -24.53 -24.02 -0.73
C GLU A 752 -25.79 -24.02 -1.62
N GLN A 753 -26.07 -22.89 -2.27
CA GLN A 753 -27.17 -22.74 -3.23
C GLN A 753 -26.76 -23.27 -4.61
N SER A 754 -27.60 -24.10 -5.21
CA SER A 754 -27.47 -24.57 -6.60
C SER A 754 -28.21 -23.63 -7.56
N PHE A 755 -27.59 -23.36 -8.72
CA PHE A 755 -28.14 -22.51 -9.78
C PHE A 755 -28.42 -23.29 -11.08
N GLN A 756 -28.45 -24.63 -11.04
CA GLN A 756 -28.63 -25.50 -12.22
C GLN A 756 -29.92 -25.24 -13.00
N SER A 757 -30.97 -24.71 -12.36
CA SER A 757 -32.22 -24.31 -13.02
C SER A 757 -32.05 -23.15 -14.01
N LEU A 758 -30.98 -22.36 -13.89
CA LEU A 758 -30.69 -21.23 -14.79
C LEU A 758 -29.90 -21.65 -16.03
N ASN A 759 -29.30 -22.84 -16.05
CA ASN A 759 -28.53 -23.33 -17.19
C ASN A 759 -29.35 -23.39 -18.50
N PRO A 760 -30.60 -23.91 -18.54
CA PRO A 760 -31.44 -23.86 -19.73
C PRO A 760 -31.86 -22.43 -20.09
N VAL A 761 -32.24 -21.62 -19.09
CA VAL A 761 -32.71 -20.22 -19.26
C VAL A 761 -31.65 -19.36 -19.96
N LEU A 762 -30.39 -19.54 -19.60
CA LEU A 762 -29.26 -18.77 -20.12
C LEU A 762 -28.57 -19.42 -21.34
N SER A 763 -29.12 -20.52 -21.87
CA SER A 763 -28.50 -21.31 -22.95
C SER A 763 -27.06 -21.74 -22.65
N LEU A 764 -26.83 -22.23 -21.42
CA LEU A 764 -25.55 -22.73 -20.92
C LEU A 764 -25.61 -24.25 -20.68
N PRO A 765 -25.64 -25.10 -21.72
CA PRO A 765 -25.66 -26.55 -21.55
C PRO A 765 -24.34 -27.05 -20.96
N ILE A 766 -24.42 -27.91 -19.94
CA ILE A 766 -23.25 -28.62 -19.40
C ILE A 766 -22.98 -29.82 -20.30
N ILE A 767 -21.87 -29.80 -21.04
CA ILE A 767 -21.54 -30.82 -22.05
C ILE A 767 -20.71 -31.93 -21.38
N PRO A 768 -21.19 -33.19 -21.29
CA PRO A 768 -20.48 -34.26 -20.56
C PRO A 768 -19.05 -34.52 -21.04
N ALA A 769 -18.82 -34.43 -22.36
CA ALA A 769 -17.49 -34.58 -22.94
C ALA A 769 -16.48 -33.51 -22.47
N GLN A 770 -16.94 -32.27 -22.24
CA GLN A 770 -16.09 -31.19 -21.71
C GLN A 770 -15.78 -31.38 -20.23
N VAL A 771 -16.76 -31.86 -19.44
CA VAL A 771 -16.56 -32.20 -18.03
C VAL A 771 -15.56 -33.34 -17.88
N GLU A 772 -15.66 -34.37 -18.71
CA GLU A 772 -14.72 -35.51 -18.66
C GLU A 772 -13.32 -35.11 -19.16
N GLN A 773 -13.21 -34.27 -20.19
CA GLN A 773 -11.92 -33.71 -20.59
C GLN A 773 -11.30 -32.85 -19.49
N ALA A 774 -12.10 -32.07 -18.74
CA ALA A 774 -11.60 -31.28 -17.61
C ALA A 774 -11.03 -32.17 -16.49
N ARG A 775 -11.65 -33.33 -16.21
CA ARG A 775 -11.11 -34.32 -15.25
C ARG A 775 -9.79 -34.92 -15.72
N ARG A 776 -9.68 -35.29 -17.00
CA ARG A 776 -8.42 -35.79 -17.61
C ARG A 776 -7.31 -34.74 -17.51
N ASN A 777 -7.63 -33.49 -17.81
CA ASN A 777 -6.71 -32.36 -17.68
C ASN A 777 -6.26 -32.15 -16.23
N ALA A 778 -7.16 -32.29 -15.24
CA ALA A 778 -6.83 -32.13 -13.84
C ALA A 778 -5.76 -33.13 -13.33
N ALA A 779 -5.72 -34.34 -13.89
CA ALA A 779 -4.71 -35.35 -13.57
C ALA A 779 -3.36 -35.16 -14.31
N SER A 780 -3.26 -34.19 -15.23
CA SER A 780 -2.06 -34.00 -16.04
C SER A 780 -0.91 -33.33 -15.26
N THR A 781 0.31 -33.71 -15.60
CA THR A 781 1.58 -33.10 -15.12
C THR A 781 2.59 -33.00 -16.27
N GLY A 782 3.73 -32.36 -16.03
CA GLY A 782 4.81 -32.21 -17.02
C GLY A 782 4.33 -31.55 -18.33
N THR A 783 4.83 -32.03 -19.46
CA THR A 783 4.56 -31.46 -20.80
C THR A 783 3.08 -31.42 -21.18
N ALA A 784 2.26 -32.38 -20.71
CA ALA A 784 0.82 -32.39 -20.95
C ALA A 784 0.11 -31.24 -20.22
N LEU A 785 0.49 -30.98 -18.96
CA LEU A 785 -0.01 -29.86 -18.16
C LEU A 785 0.47 -28.52 -18.72
N GLU A 786 1.74 -28.43 -19.14
CA GLU A 786 2.27 -27.23 -19.79
C GLU A 786 1.53 -26.91 -21.09
N SER A 787 1.25 -27.91 -21.93
CA SER A 787 0.48 -27.73 -23.17
C SER A 787 -0.95 -27.24 -22.90
N TRP A 788 -1.62 -27.79 -21.88
CA TRP A 788 -2.94 -27.33 -21.46
C TRP A 788 -2.92 -25.87 -20.95
N LEU A 789 -1.99 -25.53 -20.06
CA LEU A 789 -1.78 -24.17 -19.57
C LEU A 789 -1.51 -23.20 -20.73
N ASP A 790 -0.54 -23.53 -21.59
CA ASP A 790 -0.08 -22.68 -22.68
C ASP A 790 -1.18 -22.46 -23.74
N SER A 791 -2.09 -23.42 -23.91
CA SER A 791 -3.29 -23.29 -24.73
C SER A 791 -4.30 -22.31 -24.11
N LEU A 792 -4.56 -22.42 -22.79
CA LEU A 792 -5.42 -21.48 -22.06
C LEU A 792 -4.85 -20.06 -22.07
N VAL A 793 -3.54 -19.90 -21.84
CA VAL A 793 -2.84 -18.63 -21.89
C VAL A 793 -2.90 -18.04 -23.30
N GLY A 794 -2.60 -18.82 -24.35
CA GLY A 794 -2.71 -18.38 -25.74
C GLY A 794 -4.12 -17.95 -26.18
N ARG A 795 -5.18 -18.42 -25.49
CA ARG A 795 -6.57 -17.94 -25.72
C ARG A 795 -6.85 -16.57 -25.10
N MET A 796 -6.14 -16.19 -24.03
CA MET A 796 -6.41 -14.98 -23.24
C MET A 796 -5.32 -13.90 -23.40
N TRP A 797 -4.14 -14.27 -23.88
CA TRP A 797 -2.98 -13.42 -24.10
C TRP A 797 -2.51 -13.49 -25.55
N THR A 798 -1.78 -12.47 -25.99
CA THR A 798 -1.11 -12.40 -27.28
C THR A 798 0.36 -12.04 -27.04
N THR A 799 1.30 -12.78 -27.61
CA THR A 799 2.66 -12.25 -27.72
C THR A 799 2.66 -11.20 -28.82
N MET A 800 2.93 -9.95 -28.44
CA MET A 800 3.00 -8.84 -29.37
C MET A 800 4.32 -8.85 -30.12
N ASP A 801 5.42 -9.06 -29.39
CA ASP A 801 6.76 -9.02 -29.94
C ASP A 801 7.78 -9.75 -29.05
N ILE A 802 8.97 -10.02 -29.60
CA ILE A 802 10.12 -10.59 -28.90
C ILE A 802 11.41 -10.00 -29.47
N CYS A 803 12.38 -9.71 -28.61
CA CYS A 803 13.66 -9.12 -28.98
C CYS A 803 14.83 -9.82 -28.29
N ALA A 804 16.04 -9.67 -28.85
CA ALA A 804 17.29 -10.16 -28.23
C ALA A 804 18.05 -9.02 -27.53
N THR A 805 18.57 -9.27 -26.33
CA THR A 805 19.36 -8.27 -25.58
C THR A 805 20.83 -8.21 -26.01
N GLY A 806 21.27 -9.15 -26.84
CA GLY A 806 22.63 -9.30 -27.36
C GLY A 806 22.63 -9.96 -28.74
N PRO A 807 23.75 -10.53 -29.20
CA PRO A 807 23.83 -11.24 -30.47
C PRO A 807 22.81 -12.38 -30.54
N THR A 808 22.17 -12.55 -31.70
CA THR A 808 21.17 -13.60 -31.96
C THR A 808 21.36 -14.19 -33.35
N SER A 809 21.02 -15.48 -33.51
CA SER A 809 21.10 -16.22 -34.77
C SER A 809 19.74 -16.34 -35.48
N CYS A 810 18.68 -15.76 -34.90
CA CYS A 810 17.37 -15.64 -35.52
C CYS A 810 17.33 -14.35 -36.37
N PRO A 811 17.29 -14.42 -37.71
CA PRO A 811 17.51 -13.26 -38.59
C PRO A 811 16.37 -12.24 -38.58
N VAL A 812 15.20 -12.60 -38.05
CA VAL A 812 14.02 -11.72 -37.91
C VAL A 812 13.88 -11.09 -36.51
N MET A 813 14.84 -11.36 -35.61
CA MET A 813 14.80 -10.89 -34.22
C MET A 813 15.45 -9.50 -34.09
N GLN A 814 14.69 -8.50 -33.63
CA GLN A 814 15.25 -7.16 -33.40
C GLN A 814 16.07 -7.10 -32.09
N ALA A 815 17.10 -6.25 -32.05
CA ALA A 815 17.81 -5.92 -30.82
C ALA A 815 16.92 -5.09 -29.87
N CYS A 816 16.80 -5.50 -28.61
CA CYS A 816 15.85 -4.91 -27.65
C CYS A 816 15.99 -3.39 -27.47
N SER A 817 17.23 -2.88 -27.46
CA SER A 817 17.53 -1.44 -27.32
C SER A 817 17.06 -0.58 -28.51
N GLN A 818 16.74 -1.19 -29.65
CA GLN A 818 16.22 -0.51 -30.84
C GLN A 818 14.68 -0.56 -30.94
N THR A 819 14.01 -1.25 -30.01
CA THR A 819 12.54 -1.30 -29.96
C THR A 819 11.99 -0.06 -29.23
N ALA A 820 10.69 0.22 -29.38
CA ALA A 820 9.99 1.28 -28.64
C ALA A 820 9.29 0.80 -27.35
N TRP A 821 9.35 -0.50 -27.06
CA TRP A 821 8.57 -1.16 -26.01
C TRP A 821 9.42 -1.88 -24.95
N SER A 822 10.63 -2.32 -25.29
CA SER A 822 11.48 -3.09 -24.37
C SER A 822 11.89 -2.28 -23.14
N SER A 823 12.10 -2.97 -22.02
CA SER A 823 12.70 -2.34 -20.83
C SER A 823 14.14 -1.84 -21.08
N PHE A 824 14.81 -2.33 -22.12
CA PHE A 824 16.13 -1.92 -22.60
C PHE A 824 16.10 -0.76 -23.61
N SER A 825 14.91 -0.30 -24.03
CA SER A 825 14.79 0.88 -24.90
C SER A 825 15.13 2.18 -24.15
N PRO A 826 15.62 3.23 -24.83
CA PRO A 826 16.00 4.49 -24.16
C PRO A 826 14.81 5.14 -23.44
N ASP A 827 15.04 5.58 -22.21
CA ASP A 827 14.05 6.24 -21.35
C ASP A 827 14.59 7.53 -20.69
N PRO A 828 14.90 8.59 -21.48
CA PRO A 828 15.70 9.74 -21.02
C PRO A 828 15.06 10.60 -19.92
N LYS A 829 13.75 10.42 -19.67
CA LYS A 829 13.05 11.05 -18.55
C LYS A 829 13.41 10.45 -17.19
N SER A 830 13.89 9.19 -17.17
CA SER A 830 14.29 8.47 -15.95
C SER A 830 15.80 8.20 -15.86
N GLU A 831 16.52 8.29 -16.98
CA GLU A 831 17.97 8.20 -17.03
C GLU A 831 18.64 9.38 -16.31
N LEU A 832 19.72 9.08 -15.59
CA LEU A 832 20.56 10.03 -14.85
C LEU A 832 21.95 10.07 -15.53
N GLY A 833 22.50 11.25 -15.75
CA GLY A 833 23.73 11.47 -16.53
C GLY A 833 24.72 12.38 -15.83
N ALA A 834 25.69 12.94 -16.56
CA ALA A 834 26.63 13.89 -15.98
C ALA A 834 25.92 15.16 -15.45
N VAL A 835 26.47 15.74 -14.39
CA VAL A 835 26.02 17.05 -13.88
C VAL A 835 26.38 18.13 -14.90
N LYS A 836 25.39 18.95 -15.26
CA LYS A 836 25.51 20.05 -16.22
C LYS A 836 26.23 21.27 -15.59
N PRO A 837 26.68 22.27 -16.39
CA PRO A 837 27.36 23.46 -15.88
C PRO A 837 26.55 24.31 -14.90
N ASP A 838 25.21 24.27 -14.99
CA ASP A 838 24.26 24.89 -14.06
C ASP A 838 24.08 24.09 -12.75
N GLY A 839 24.79 22.97 -12.58
CA GLY A 839 24.69 22.10 -11.42
C GLY A 839 23.49 21.14 -11.42
N ARG A 840 22.70 21.07 -12.50
CA ARG A 840 21.45 20.29 -12.61
C ARG A 840 21.65 18.98 -13.40
N LEU A 841 20.64 18.10 -13.34
CA LEU A 841 20.52 16.89 -14.19
C LEU A 841 19.34 16.97 -15.16
N ARG A 842 18.24 17.60 -14.76
CA ARG A 842 17.06 17.85 -15.60
C ARG A 842 17.35 18.93 -16.63
#